data_AF-A0A2H0SCQ9-F1
#
_entry.id   AF-A0A2H0SCQ9-F1
#
_cell.length_a   1.000
_cell.length_b   1.000
_cell.length_c   1.000
_cell.angle_alpha   90.00
_cell.angle_beta   90.00
_cell.angle_gamma   90.00
#
_symmetry.space_group_name_H-M   'P 1'
#
loop_
_entity.id
_entity.type
_entity.pdbx_description
1 polymer ?
#
loop_
_entity_poly.entity_id
_entity_poly.type
_entity_poly.pdbx_seq_one_letter_code
_entity_poly.pdbx_strand_id
1 'polypeptide(L)'
;MRKNLYKSLTITTLVFALAVGMLGFIGSTPASAATSPDIGDSSTYGIISSTYTNSINTGTLTDITGDLCYTTGPGAAVPVSISGATVTPCAPARGTDQSSALADLNAQVADSCNDLGVNININSVVGHLTGTYTPGCYSSSGTMGITSGTTVTLDGAGTYIFKSGGAITTGTDSFVVLTNGASASDVFWAPGGATNIGAQTATSTTPSFVGNILQNSGAAFDVTIGHFANILGRVLAFGRDVTTDSITIAVPSASSLATLRVVTQVANYYGGTAVVSDFNPHVKLSGTDVTGSPAVGVVSPGRSYSLVAGTYVVSEDVHTQYITTISGDCATNGTVTLASGDVKTCIFTNTFTPDGGTGGKNKATITVAKVIINDNGRTKTIADFSLFVNTTSVVSGVTNIFPAPAAAYVVTETGDANYTKTFSGDCDSTGHIGLSPGDNKICIITNNDIGAPIVVPPVPPLIDIVKVPSPLALPAGPGPVTYTYTLRNTGTVPVTNITMVGDTCSPINLVSGDSNANATLEVNETWLYRCSTILVETHTNIITATGWANGISDVDIASATVIVGEPIVPPLIHVTKIPSPLVLPAGEGMVTYTYIVTNPGTEPLSDVTIADDKCTGLPSRISGHPGDSNKNNLLESNETWNFTCQSKLTQTTTNTGMATGSANGLTARDVAIVTVVVNAAAPVVNTVVPKLPNTGYPEDMGTAAGFVGILIAASASFIVFRKRRA
;
A
#
# COMPACT_ATOMS: atom_id res chain seq x y z
N MET A 1 -48.48 -21.08 55.19
CA MET A 1 -47.43 -21.02 54.15
C MET A 1 -46.24 -20.27 54.77
N ARG A 2 -45.34 -20.97 55.47
CA ARG A 2 -44.00 -21.41 55.02
C ARG A 2 -43.12 -20.31 54.40
N LYS A 3 -42.12 -19.90 55.20
CA LYS A 3 -40.70 -19.57 54.89
C LYS A 3 -40.41 -18.30 54.06
N ASN A 4 -39.35 -17.52 54.27
CA ASN A 4 -38.29 -17.38 55.29
C ASN A 4 -37.35 -16.25 54.82
N LEU A 5 -36.81 -15.47 55.78
CA LEU A 5 -35.42 -14.93 55.85
C LEU A 5 -34.92 -13.95 54.75
N TYR A 6 -34.20 -12.84 55.03
CA TYR A 6 -33.33 -12.52 56.17
C TYR A 6 -33.06 -10.99 56.27
N LYS A 7 -33.20 -10.42 57.48
CA LYS A 7 -32.44 -9.33 58.16
C LYS A 7 -32.23 -7.95 57.45
N SER A 8 -32.19 -6.80 58.12
CA SER A 8 -32.01 -6.49 59.55
C SER A 8 -32.41 -5.04 59.84
N LEU A 9 -33.16 -4.83 60.92
CA LEU A 9 -33.04 -3.71 61.86
C LEU A 9 -31.60 -3.80 62.46
N THR A 10 -30.78 -2.77 62.69
CA THR A 10 -30.90 -1.66 63.66
C THR A 10 -29.54 -0.90 63.66
N ILE A 11 -29.52 0.34 64.18
CA ILE A 11 -28.37 1.10 64.76
C ILE A 11 -27.77 2.23 63.89
N THR A 12 -28.42 3.40 64.02
CA THR A 12 -27.91 4.67 64.60
C THR A 12 -26.39 4.83 64.76
N THR A 13 -25.88 6.05 64.52
CA THR A 13 -24.47 6.54 64.64
C THR A 13 -23.50 6.26 63.50
N LEU A 14 -23.65 6.95 62.35
CA LEU A 14 -22.51 7.40 61.51
C LEU A 14 -22.92 8.36 60.36
N VAL A 15 -23.46 9.56 60.63
CA VAL A 15 -23.71 10.56 59.56
C VAL A 15 -23.28 12.00 59.93
N PHE A 16 -22.61 12.22 61.07
CA PHE A 16 -22.12 13.55 61.46
C PHE A 16 -20.65 13.82 61.07
N ALA A 17 -20.21 13.30 59.93
CA ALA A 17 -18.86 13.51 59.39
C ALA A 17 -18.86 13.47 57.86
N LEU A 18 -19.68 14.28 57.20
CA LEU A 18 -19.51 14.58 55.77
C LEU A 18 -20.29 15.85 55.36
N ALA A 19 -20.15 16.93 56.13
CA ALA A 19 -20.78 18.23 55.84
C ALA A 19 -19.83 19.42 56.11
N VAL A 20 -18.52 19.23 55.88
CA VAL A 20 -17.49 20.29 55.88
C VAL A 20 -16.62 20.21 54.61
N GLY A 21 -17.10 19.55 53.55
CA GLY A 21 -16.35 19.28 52.31
C GLY A 21 -16.82 20.07 51.08
N MET A 22 -17.42 21.24 51.25
CA MET A 22 -17.83 22.14 50.16
C MET A 22 -17.70 23.61 50.58
N LEU A 23 -16.49 24.01 50.98
CA LEU A 23 -16.04 25.39 50.78
C LEU A 23 -15.03 25.35 49.62
N GLY A 24 -15.28 26.19 48.62
CA GLY A 24 -14.72 26.10 47.28
C GLY A 24 -13.20 26.01 47.24
N PHE A 25 -12.71 24.95 46.57
CA PHE A 25 -11.52 25.10 45.74
C PHE A 25 -11.91 26.04 44.61
N ILE A 26 -11.62 27.32 44.77
CA ILE A 26 -11.50 28.25 43.65
C ILE A 26 -10.30 27.73 42.88
N GLY A 27 -10.55 26.88 41.87
CA GLY A 27 -9.51 26.50 40.91
C GLY A 27 -8.95 27.77 40.29
N SER A 28 -7.63 27.82 40.15
CA SER A 28 -6.96 28.88 39.40
C SER A 28 -7.60 28.95 38.01
N THR A 29 -7.98 30.15 37.61
CA THR A 29 -8.48 30.42 36.26
C THR A 29 -7.40 29.97 35.26
N PRO A 30 -7.72 29.11 34.27
CA PRO A 30 -6.74 28.70 33.28
C PRO A 30 -6.20 29.94 32.58
N ALA A 31 -4.88 30.09 32.57
CA ALA A 31 -4.22 31.21 31.91
C ALA A 31 -4.31 31.09 30.40
N SER A 32 -4.37 32.23 29.70
CA SER A 32 -4.34 32.27 28.25
C SER A 32 -3.04 31.67 27.70
N ALA A 33 -3.12 30.95 26.59
CA ALA A 33 -1.97 30.35 25.93
C ALA A 33 -0.92 31.41 25.55
N ALA A 34 0.31 31.24 26.02
CA ALA A 34 1.45 32.09 25.70
C ALA A 34 2.37 31.42 24.67
N THR A 35 3.05 32.20 23.82
CA THR A 35 4.06 31.70 22.88
C THR A 35 5.46 32.10 23.32
N SER A 36 6.40 31.14 23.36
CA SER A 36 7.79 31.42 23.72
C SER A 36 8.44 32.36 22.68
N PRO A 37 9.04 33.50 23.10
CA PRO A 37 9.79 34.37 22.20
C PRO A 37 11.09 33.68 21.74
N ASP A 38 11.50 33.96 20.50
CA ASP A 38 12.81 33.52 20.00
C ASP A 38 13.91 34.46 20.52
N ILE A 39 14.89 33.89 21.23
CA ILE A 39 16.05 34.62 21.76
C ILE A 39 17.30 34.49 20.86
N GLY A 40 17.16 33.86 19.70
CA GLY A 40 18.19 33.76 18.66
C GLY A 40 19.49 33.13 19.14
N ASP A 41 20.62 33.66 18.68
CA ASP A 41 21.94 33.18 19.13
C ASP A 41 22.24 33.62 20.57
N SER A 42 21.34 34.36 21.25
CA SER A 42 21.51 34.66 22.68
C SER A 42 21.16 33.45 23.55
N SER A 43 20.64 32.38 22.93
CA SER A 43 20.27 31.13 23.58
C SER A 43 21.43 30.43 24.31
N THR A 44 22.68 30.67 23.93
CA THR A 44 23.87 30.09 24.59
C THR A 44 24.38 30.92 25.76
N TYR A 45 23.93 32.17 25.91
CA TYR A 45 24.48 33.11 26.90
C TYR A 45 23.80 32.98 28.25
N GLY A 46 24.63 32.86 29.30
CA GLY A 46 24.21 33.04 30.68
C GLY A 46 24.03 34.51 31.03
N ILE A 47 24.92 35.37 30.55
CA ILE A 47 24.86 36.83 30.77
C ILE A 47 25.22 37.58 29.49
N ILE A 48 24.40 38.59 29.16
CA ILE A 48 24.66 39.63 28.16
C ILE A 48 24.54 40.98 28.87
N SER A 49 25.56 41.84 28.75
CA SER A 49 25.57 43.14 29.44
C SER A 49 26.33 44.22 28.66
N SER A 50 26.14 45.49 29.03
CA SER A 50 27.05 46.58 28.68
C SER A 50 28.22 46.60 29.66
N THR A 51 27.95 46.82 30.95
CA THR A 51 28.96 46.71 32.02
C THR A 51 28.68 45.47 32.85
N TYR A 52 29.68 44.61 32.99
CA TYR A 52 29.62 43.47 33.90
C TYR A 52 30.47 43.76 35.13
N THR A 53 29.84 43.81 36.30
CA THR A 53 30.51 43.94 37.60
C THR A 53 30.34 42.65 38.37
N ASN A 54 31.45 42.11 38.89
CA ASN A 54 31.40 41.00 39.83
C ASN A 54 32.04 41.46 41.15
N SER A 55 31.28 41.40 42.24
CA SER A 55 31.73 41.77 43.58
C SER A 55 31.98 40.47 44.35
N ILE A 56 33.21 40.16 44.73
CA ILE A 56 33.48 39.00 45.61
C ILE A 56 33.54 39.49 47.05
N ASN A 57 32.63 38.98 47.88
CA ASN A 57 32.63 39.26 49.31
C ASN A 57 33.17 38.10 50.17
N THR A 58 33.26 36.85 49.66
CA THR A 58 33.47 35.67 50.54
C THR A 58 34.40 34.56 50.01
N GLY A 59 35.15 34.76 48.93
CA GLY A 59 36.10 33.77 48.40
C GLY A 59 35.47 32.60 47.62
N THR A 60 34.15 32.63 47.42
CA THR A 60 33.44 31.75 46.46
C THR A 60 33.37 32.47 45.11
N LEU A 61 33.55 31.72 44.02
CA LEU A 61 33.57 32.26 42.66
C LEU A 61 32.16 32.33 42.06
N THR A 62 31.95 33.27 41.14
CA THR A 62 30.76 33.27 40.28
C THR A 62 30.94 32.22 39.19
N ASP A 63 29.98 31.32 39.01
CA ASP A 63 30.04 30.23 38.04
C ASP A 63 28.93 30.35 36.99
N ILE A 64 29.31 30.40 35.71
CA ILE A 64 28.42 30.54 34.57
C ILE A 64 28.59 29.33 33.66
N THR A 65 27.60 28.44 33.66
CA THR A 65 27.50 27.36 32.67
C THR A 65 26.80 27.88 31.43
N GLY A 66 27.55 28.52 30.54
CA GLY A 66 27.08 29.20 29.32
C GLY A 66 28.06 30.27 28.85
N ASP A 67 27.68 31.01 27.80
CA ASP A 67 28.49 32.12 27.28
C ASP A 67 28.29 33.41 28.10
N LEU A 68 29.30 34.26 28.12
CA LEU A 68 29.30 35.58 28.75
C LEU A 68 29.69 36.62 27.70
N CYS A 69 28.96 37.73 27.60
CA CYS A 69 29.49 38.91 26.93
C CYS A 69 29.29 40.20 27.74
N TYR A 70 30.21 41.13 27.53
CA TYR A 70 30.14 42.49 28.06
C TYR A 70 30.92 43.46 27.17
N THR A 71 30.66 44.76 27.31
CA THR A 71 31.47 45.84 26.71
C THR A 71 32.53 46.34 27.68
N THR A 72 32.14 46.55 28.95
CA THR A 72 33.01 46.95 30.05
C THR A 72 33.05 45.81 31.06
N GLY A 73 34.22 45.23 31.30
CA GLY A 73 34.36 44.08 32.21
C GLY A 73 34.60 44.47 33.66
N PRO A 74 34.60 43.49 34.57
CA PRO A 74 34.90 43.70 35.97
C PRO A 74 36.38 44.10 36.13
N GLY A 75 36.69 44.90 37.15
CA GLY A 75 38.07 45.27 37.48
C GLY A 75 38.96 44.03 37.70
N ALA A 76 40.25 44.16 37.41
CA ALA A 76 41.21 43.06 37.43
C ALA A 76 41.46 42.51 38.85
N ALA A 77 40.69 41.49 39.27
CA ALA A 77 41.04 40.49 40.32
C ALA A 77 39.89 39.53 40.70
N VAL A 78 38.76 39.49 39.98
CA VAL A 78 37.55 38.80 40.47
C VAL A 78 37.33 37.46 39.72
N PRO A 79 37.63 36.28 40.30
CA PRO A 79 37.42 34.99 39.61
C PRO A 79 35.96 34.75 39.22
N VAL A 80 35.75 34.54 37.92
CA VAL A 80 34.51 34.04 37.30
C VAL A 80 34.87 32.75 36.56
N SER A 81 34.16 31.66 36.86
CA SER A 81 34.22 30.41 36.08
C SER A 81 33.19 30.48 34.97
N ILE A 82 33.59 30.15 33.75
CA ILE A 82 32.74 30.22 32.55
C ILE A 82 33.00 28.95 31.75
N SER A 83 31.96 28.13 31.53
CA SER A 83 32.08 26.91 30.72
C SER A 83 32.00 27.19 29.22
N GLY A 84 31.38 28.31 28.82
CA GLY A 84 31.23 28.77 27.44
C GLY A 84 32.25 29.82 27.02
N ALA A 85 31.94 30.54 25.94
CA ALA A 85 32.77 31.61 25.41
C ALA A 85 32.61 32.91 26.20
N THR A 86 33.71 33.66 26.36
CA THR A 86 33.68 35.05 26.79
C THR A 86 33.89 35.97 25.59
N VAL A 87 32.94 36.86 25.30
CA VAL A 87 32.97 37.74 24.13
C VAL A 87 33.03 39.22 24.55
N THR A 88 34.05 39.94 24.09
CA THR A 88 34.27 41.37 24.42
C THR A 88 34.74 42.16 23.19
N PRO A 89 34.03 43.22 22.75
CA PRO A 89 32.74 43.70 23.26
C PRO A 89 31.57 42.78 22.88
N CYS A 90 30.43 42.88 23.56
CA CYS A 90 29.19 42.20 23.12
C CYS A 90 28.85 42.60 21.67
N ALA A 91 28.57 41.61 20.82
CA ALA A 91 28.17 41.86 19.44
C ALA A 91 26.82 42.59 19.38
N PRO A 92 26.65 43.62 18.51
CA PRO A 92 25.37 44.32 18.35
C PRO A 92 24.18 43.43 18.02
N ALA A 93 24.41 42.29 17.36
CA ALA A 93 23.38 41.28 17.07
C ALA A 93 22.68 40.76 18.33
N ARG A 94 23.37 40.71 19.48
CA ARG A 94 22.75 40.32 20.76
C ARG A 94 21.66 41.32 21.19
N GLY A 95 21.88 42.61 20.91
CA GLY A 95 20.88 43.66 21.14
C GLY A 95 19.67 43.53 20.21
N THR A 96 19.88 43.10 18.96
CA THR A 96 18.80 42.79 18.00
C THR A 96 17.95 41.61 18.48
N ASP A 97 18.59 40.51 18.89
CA ASP A 97 17.90 39.31 19.37
C ASP A 97 17.09 39.61 20.63
N GLN A 98 17.67 40.33 21.61
CA GLN A 98 16.95 40.76 22.81
C GLN A 98 15.78 41.70 22.48
N SER A 99 15.97 42.67 21.58
CA SER A 99 14.90 43.60 21.21
C SER A 99 13.74 42.90 20.50
N SER A 100 14.06 41.89 19.67
CA SER A 100 13.06 41.07 18.98
C SER A 100 12.28 40.21 19.97
N ALA A 101 12.97 39.49 20.86
CA ALA A 101 12.34 38.71 21.92
C ALA A 101 11.45 39.57 22.83
N LEU A 102 11.91 40.78 23.18
CA LEU A 102 11.13 41.71 24.00
C LEU A 102 9.92 42.28 23.24
N ALA A 103 10.04 42.51 21.93
CA ALA A 103 8.91 42.88 21.09
C ALA A 103 7.87 41.76 21.03
N ASP A 104 8.29 40.50 20.88
CA ASP A 104 7.40 39.33 20.90
C ASP A 104 6.68 39.20 22.24
N LEU A 105 7.39 39.35 23.37
CA LEU A 105 6.78 39.37 24.70
C LEU A 105 5.79 40.53 24.89
N ASN A 106 6.12 41.70 24.36
CA ASN A 106 5.25 42.87 24.45
C ASN A 106 4.02 42.75 23.54
N ALA A 107 4.16 42.06 22.40
CA ALA A 107 3.07 41.78 21.46
C ALA A 107 2.07 40.74 21.96
N GLN A 108 2.42 39.94 22.99
CA GLN A 108 1.43 39.20 23.77
C GLN A 108 0.40 40.20 24.33
N VAL A 109 -0.79 40.21 23.74
CA VAL A 109 -1.81 41.26 23.90
C VAL A 109 -2.08 41.50 25.38
N ALA A 110 -2.09 42.76 25.83
CA ALA A 110 -2.32 43.09 27.24
C ALA A 110 -3.64 42.51 27.78
N ASP A 111 -4.68 42.44 26.94
CA ASP A 111 -5.98 41.83 27.28
C ASP A 111 -5.96 40.30 27.36
N SER A 112 -4.89 39.66 26.88
CA SER A 112 -4.68 38.20 26.93
C SER A 112 -3.79 37.76 28.09
N CYS A 113 -2.99 38.67 28.67
CA CYS A 113 -2.23 38.37 29.88
C CYS A 113 -3.12 38.50 31.10
N ASN A 114 -3.00 37.56 32.04
CA ASN A 114 -3.68 37.64 33.32
C ASN A 114 -3.14 38.84 34.10
N ASP A 115 -3.97 39.87 34.29
CA ASP A 115 -3.63 41.01 35.14
C ASP A 115 -3.62 40.58 36.62
N LEU A 116 -2.44 40.63 37.22
CA LEU A 116 -2.21 40.33 38.63
C LEU A 116 -2.43 41.55 39.54
N GLY A 117 -2.56 42.76 38.97
CA GLY A 117 -2.77 44.01 39.67
C GLY A 117 -1.59 44.99 39.60
N VAL A 118 -1.47 45.84 40.62
CA VAL A 118 -0.44 46.89 40.72
C VAL A 118 0.44 46.60 41.93
N ASN A 119 1.77 46.61 41.76
CA ASN A 119 2.75 46.44 42.85
C ASN A 119 2.51 45.17 43.69
N ILE A 120 2.73 44.02 43.08
CA ILE A 120 2.32 42.73 43.62
C ILE A 120 3.51 41.87 44.03
N ASN A 121 3.27 41.00 45.01
CA ASN A 121 4.15 39.87 45.31
C ASN A 121 3.51 38.60 44.74
N ILE A 122 4.15 37.99 43.74
CA ILE A 122 3.57 36.86 42.98
C ILE A 122 3.38 35.60 43.85
N ASN A 123 4.04 35.51 45.01
CA ASN A 123 3.80 34.42 45.97
C ASN A 123 2.48 34.56 46.76
N SER A 124 1.76 35.69 46.65
CA SER A 124 0.53 35.92 47.44
C SER A 124 -0.50 36.80 46.70
N VAL A 125 -0.76 36.50 45.43
CA VAL A 125 -1.81 37.18 44.63
C VAL A 125 -3.15 36.46 44.78
N VAL A 126 -4.26 37.21 44.83
CA VAL A 126 -5.63 36.66 44.83
C VAL A 126 -5.85 35.83 43.56
N GLY A 127 -6.27 34.57 43.71
CA GLY A 127 -6.38 33.60 42.60
C GLY A 127 -5.13 32.72 42.37
N HIS A 128 -4.01 33.08 42.98
CA HIS A 128 -2.75 32.31 42.99
C HIS A 128 -2.17 32.25 44.42
N LEU A 129 -3.04 32.03 45.41
CA LEU A 129 -2.76 32.23 46.85
C LEU A 129 -1.65 31.33 47.43
N THR A 130 -1.23 30.28 46.71
CA THR A 130 -0.11 29.41 47.06
C THR A 130 1.18 29.72 46.27
N GLY A 131 1.18 30.78 45.46
CA GLY A 131 2.29 31.10 44.56
C GLY A 131 2.44 30.12 43.40
N THR A 132 1.40 29.36 43.06
CA THR A 132 1.43 28.35 41.98
C THR A 132 0.84 28.92 40.70
N TYR A 133 1.58 28.85 39.60
CA TYR A 133 1.19 29.34 38.28
C TYR A 133 1.23 28.20 37.27
N THR A 134 0.28 28.17 36.33
CA THR A 134 0.26 27.27 35.17
C THR A 134 0.86 27.98 33.95
N PRO A 135 1.12 27.30 32.82
CA PRO A 135 1.60 27.97 31.62
C PRO A 135 0.65 29.08 31.16
N GLY A 136 1.20 30.25 30.83
CA GLY A 136 0.46 31.39 30.32
C GLY A 136 1.18 32.73 30.52
N CYS A 137 0.51 33.83 30.15
CA CYS A 137 1.01 35.19 30.34
C CYS A 137 0.40 35.86 31.59
N TYR A 138 1.24 36.53 32.36
CA TYR A 138 0.90 37.22 33.60
C TYR A 138 1.49 38.63 33.60
N SER A 139 0.71 39.63 33.98
CA SER A 139 1.13 41.03 33.96
C SER A 139 0.84 41.76 35.26
N SER A 140 1.63 42.79 35.56
CA SER A 140 1.41 43.75 36.63
C SER A 140 1.69 45.12 36.05
N SER A 141 0.83 46.09 36.29
CA SER A 141 1.07 47.48 35.86
C SER A 141 2.11 48.20 36.73
N GLY A 142 2.47 47.62 37.89
CA GLY A 142 3.50 48.12 38.79
C GLY A 142 4.65 47.13 38.95
N THR A 143 5.27 47.09 40.12
CA THR A 143 6.34 46.13 40.43
C THR A 143 5.82 44.69 40.54
N MET A 144 6.70 43.72 40.34
CA MET A 144 6.50 42.33 40.76
C MET A 144 7.59 41.94 41.76
N GLY A 145 7.23 41.17 42.79
CA GLY A 145 8.20 40.65 43.72
C GLY A 145 7.89 39.27 44.27
N ILE A 146 8.87 38.72 44.99
CA ILE A 146 8.70 37.49 45.76
C ILE A 146 9.11 37.79 47.19
N THR A 147 8.26 37.44 48.15
CA THR A 147 8.51 37.70 49.57
C THR A 147 9.71 36.88 50.05
N SER A 148 10.53 37.44 50.95
CA SER A 148 11.67 36.73 51.55
C SER A 148 11.22 35.42 52.22
N GLY A 149 11.99 34.34 52.01
CA GLY A 149 11.71 33.02 52.55
C GLY A 149 10.52 32.28 51.92
N THR A 150 9.98 32.76 50.79
CA THR A 150 8.81 32.16 50.13
C THR A 150 9.13 31.55 48.76
N THR A 151 8.26 30.63 48.32
CA THR A 151 8.42 29.90 47.06
C THR A 151 7.28 30.20 46.10
N VAL A 152 7.62 30.37 44.83
CA VAL A 152 6.70 30.38 43.69
C VAL A 152 6.88 29.08 42.90
N THR A 153 5.81 28.40 42.54
CA THR A 153 5.82 27.16 41.78
C THR A 153 5.26 27.38 40.38
N LEU A 154 5.99 26.95 39.35
CA LEU A 154 5.53 26.93 37.96
C LEU A 154 5.19 25.48 37.60
N ASP A 155 3.92 25.21 37.35
CA ASP A 155 3.35 23.88 37.30
C ASP A 155 2.73 23.52 35.95
N GLY A 156 3.36 22.59 35.22
CA GLY A 156 2.91 22.10 33.91
C GLY A 156 3.83 22.50 32.76
N ALA A 157 3.87 21.66 31.72
CA ALA A 157 4.64 21.95 30.51
C ALA A 157 3.99 23.09 29.69
N GLY A 158 4.80 24.08 29.29
CA GLY A 158 4.38 25.19 28.45
C GLY A 158 5.11 26.49 28.79
N THR A 159 4.74 27.57 28.10
CA THR A 159 5.37 28.90 28.24
C THR A 159 4.81 29.69 29.41
N TYR A 160 5.70 30.30 30.20
CA TYR A 160 5.38 31.22 31.29
C TYR A 160 5.94 32.60 30.98
N ILE A 161 5.11 33.63 30.99
CA ILE A 161 5.54 35.02 30.74
C ILE A 161 5.12 35.90 31.91
N PHE A 162 6.08 36.59 32.52
CA PHE A 162 5.84 37.57 33.58
C PHE A 162 6.26 38.98 33.12
N LYS A 163 5.27 39.85 32.92
CA LYS A 163 5.43 41.24 32.43
C LYS A 163 5.19 42.22 33.58
N SER A 164 6.26 42.84 34.08
CA SER A 164 6.17 43.84 35.14
C SER A 164 6.23 45.25 34.55
N GLY A 165 5.31 46.14 34.90
CA GLY A 165 5.35 47.55 34.54
C GLY A 165 6.45 48.33 35.28
N GLY A 166 6.93 47.80 36.42
CA GLY A 166 8.04 48.33 37.20
C GLY A 166 9.14 47.30 37.44
N ALA A 167 9.91 47.49 38.51
CA ALA A 167 10.99 46.59 38.91
C ALA A 167 10.50 45.17 39.22
N ILE A 168 11.38 44.19 38.99
CA ILE A 168 11.24 42.83 39.53
C ILE A 168 12.18 42.72 40.73
N THR A 169 11.67 42.34 41.90
CA THR A 169 12.49 42.23 43.12
C THR A 169 12.14 41.00 43.94
N THR A 170 13.08 40.06 44.09
CA THR A 170 12.90 38.88 44.96
C THR A 170 13.58 39.09 46.30
N GLY A 171 12.93 38.68 47.38
CA GLY A 171 13.48 38.75 48.73
C GLY A 171 14.57 37.72 48.97
N THR A 172 15.35 37.90 50.04
CA THR A 172 16.35 36.92 50.49
C THR A 172 15.71 35.55 50.74
N ASP A 173 16.42 34.47 50.39
CA ASP A 173 15.98 33.08 50.54
C ASP A 173 14.61 32.78 49.87
N SER A 174 14.28 33.49 48.79
CA SER A 174 13.12 33.18 47.96
C SER A 174 13.45 32.21 46.82
N PHE A 175 12.44 31.48 46.33
CA PHE A 175 12.59 30.45 45.30
C PHE A 175 11.55 30.56 44.19
N VAL A 176 11.96 30.22 42.97
CA VAL A 176 11.06 29.84 41.87
C VAL A 176 11.36 28.39 41.50
N VAL A 177 10.37 27.50 41.60
CA VAL A 177 10.54 26.06 41.36
C VAL A 177 9.68 25.57 40.20
N LEU A 178 10.16 24.56 39.48
CA LEU A 178 9.48 23.94 38.35
C LEU A 178 8.89 22.59 38.75
N THR A 179 7.63 22.33 38.37
CA THR A 179 6.96 21.03 38.59
C THR A 179 6.19 20.56 37.34
N ASN A 180 5.87 19.27 37.30
CA ASN A 180 5.01 18.65 36.28
C ASN A 180 5.37 18.99 34.82
N GLY A 181 6.67 18.99 34.49
CA GLY A 181 7.16 19.18 33.13
C GLY A 181 7.39 20.63 32.71
N ALA A 182 7.26 21.60 33.62
CA ALA A 182 7.71 22.97 33.36
C ALA A 182 9.23 23.01 33.09
N SER A 183 9.65 23.85 32.15
CA SER A 183 11.05 23.99 31.71
C SER A 183 11.54 25.42 31.87
N ALA A 184 12.77 25.59 32.35
CA ALA A 184 13.40 26.91 32.48
C ALA A 184 13.63 27.62 31.15
N SER A 185 13.71 26.88 30.03
CA SER A 185 13.76 27.46 28.68
C SER A 185 12.50 28.23 28.31
N ASP A 186 11.36 27.87 28.91
CA ASP A 186 10.04 28.39 28.56
C ASP A 186 9.50 29.40 29.57
N VAL A 187 10.33 29.83 30.53
CA VAL A 187 9.98 30.86 31.52
C VAL A 187 10.65 32.18 31.13
N PHE A 188 9.89 33.26 31.01
CA PHE A 188 10.36 34.56 30.55
C PHE A 188 9.93 35.67 31.49
N TRP A 189 10.87 36.56 31.82
CA TRP A 189 10.66 37.72 32.67
C TRP A 189 10.97 39.00 31.89
N ALA A 190 9.98 39.89 31.78
CA ALA A 190 10.08 41.18 31.09
C ALA A 190 9.88 42.33 32.11
N PRO A 191 10.94 42.72 32.83
CA PRO A 191 10.90 43.84 33.78
C PRO A 191 10.80 45.19 33.07
N GLY A 192 9.83 46.02 33.49
CA GLY A 192 9.67 47.42 33.11
C GLY A 192 10.48 48.39 33.98
N GLY A 193 11.37 47.87 34.84
CA GLY A 193 12.28 48.62 35.71
C GLY A 193 13.54 47.81 36.01
N ALA A 194 14.30 48.19 37.04
CA ALA A 194 15.47 47.41 37.51
C ALA A 194 15.08 45.99 37.94
N THR A 195 16.03 45.06 37.86
CA THR A 195 15.85 43.68 38.33
C THR A 195 16.78 43.41 39.50
N ASN A 196 16.22 43.05 40.65
CA ASN A 196 16.96 42.73 41.87
C ASN A 196 16.62 41.32 42.34
N ILE A 197 17.55 40.38 42.17
CA ILE A 197 17.39 39.01 42.67
C ILE A 197 17.98 38.93 44.08
N GLY A 198 17.17 38.50 45.05
CA GLY A 198 17.54 38.39 46.46
C GLY A 198 18.69 37.40 46.70
N ALA A 199 19.49 37.70 47.72
CA ALA A 199 20.58 36.82 48.15
C ALA A 199 20.07 35.51 48.77
N GLN A 200 20.94 34.51 48.84
CA GLN A 200 20.74 33.28 49.58
C GLN A 200 21.71 33.24 50.76
N THR A 201 21.23 32.75 51.90
CA THR A 201 22.02 32.59 53.12
C THR A 201 23.11 31.52 52.98
N ALA A 202 22.95 30.58 52.04
CA ALA A 202 23.91 29.54 51.71
C ALA A 202 23.82 29.14 50.23
N THR A 203 24.86 28.50 49.71
CA THR A 203 24.81 27.88 48.38
C THR A 203 23.81 26.72 48.35
N SER A 204 23.09 26.57 47.24
CA SER A 204 22.08 25.53 47.05
C SER A 204 22.17 24.97 45.63
N THR A 205 21.99 23.67 45.47
CA THR A 205 21.83 23.02 44.16
C THR A 205 20.44 23.23 43.57
N THR A 206 19.47 23.64 44.39
CA THR A 206 18.14 24.03 43.93
C THR A 206 18.20 25.47 43.43
N PRO A 207 17.79 25.77 42.18
CA PRO A 207 17.73 27.14 41.69
C PRO A 207 16.84 28.01 42.59
N SER A 208 17.37 29.14 43.06
CA SER A 208 16.60 30.18 43.75
C SER A 208 15.78 31.03 42.76
N PHE A 209 16.16 31.03 41.48
CA PHE A 209 15.43 31.69 40.42
C PHE A 209 15.45 30.87 39.14
N VAL A 210 14.37 30.92 38.36
CA VAL A 210 14.23 30.17 37.12
C VAL A 210 13.72 31.06 36.00
N GLY A 211 14.33 30.94 34.82
CA GLY A 211 13.86 31.55 33.59
C GLY A 211 14.79 32.59 32.97
N ASN A 212 14.35 33.14 31.85
CA ASN A 212 15.11 34.04 30.99
C ASN A 212 14.68 35.48 31.28
N ILE A 213 15.59 36.28 31.83
CA ILE A 213 15.38 37.70 32.09
C ILE A 213 15.72 38.47 30.82
N LEU A 214 14.74 39.16 30.25
CA LEU A 214 14.87 40.04 29.09
C LEU A 214 14.74 41.49 29.56
N GLN A 215 15.86 42.09 29.95
CA GLN A 215 15.87 43.40 30.59
C GLN A 215 15.50 44.50 29.58
N ASN A 216 14.52 45.34 29.93
CA ASN A 216 14.07 46.42 29.05
C ASN A 216 15.08 47.60 28.99
N SER A 217 14.92 48.45 27.97
CA SER A 217 15.79 49.57 27.65
C SER A 217 15.36 50.89 28.31
N GLY A 218 15.34 50.97 29.64
CA GLY A 218 15.15 52.22 30.39
C GLY A 218 16.40 52.69 31.15
N ALA A 219 16.53 53.99 31.42
CA ALA A 219 17.60 54.49 32.28
C ALA A 219 17.46 53.89 33.70
N ALA A 220 18.57 53.43 34.29
CA ALA A 220 18.62 52.77 35.60
C ALA A 220 17.86 51.43 35.70
N PHE A 221 17.74 50.70 34.59
CA PHE A 221 17.11 49.37 34.53
C PHE A 221 18.17 48.26 34.66
N ASP A 222 19.13 48.46 35.55
CA ASP A 222 20.26 47.53 35.74
C ASP A 222 19.81 46.26 36.48
N VAL A 223 20.60 45.20 36.34
CA VAL A 223 20.35 43.91 36.97
C VAL A 223 21.33 43.70 38.11
N THR A 224 20.81 43.49 39.32
CA THR A 224 21.60 43.13 40.50
C THR A 224 21.20 41.74 40.98
N ILE A 225 22.19 40.86 41.14
CA ILE A 225 21.98 39.49 41.59
C ILE A 225 22.71 39.31 42.92
N GLY A 226 21.93 39.07 43.96
CA GLY A 226 22.41 38.95 45.34
C GLY A 226 23.29 37.73 45.57
N HIS A 227 24.03 37.78 46.67
CA HIS A 227 24.99 36.76 47.09
C HIS A 227 24.42 35.34 47.04
N PHE A 228 25.16 34.37 46.49
CA PHE A 228 24.78 32.95 46.40
C PHE A 228 23.47 32.62 45.66
N ALA A 229 22.89 33.56 44.92
CA ALA A 229 21.75 33.24 44.05
C ALA A 229 22.14 32.15 43.03
N ASN A 230 21.25 31.17 42.84
CA ASN A 230 21.39 30.11 41.84
C ASN A 230 20.28 30.28 40.79
N ILE A 231 20.66 30.63 39.57
CA ILE A 231 19.75 30.88 38.45
C ILE A 231 19.84 29.72 37.47
N LEU A 232 18.72 29.03 37.25
CA LEU A 232 18.54 28.16 36.08
C LEU A 232 17.82 28.96 34.99
N GLY A 233 18.60 29.56 34.08
CA GLY A 233 18.06 30.61 33.23
C GLY A 233 19.12 31.43 32.50
N ARG A 234 18.74 32.66 32.13
CA ARG A 234 19.58 33.61 31.38
C ARG A 234 19.35 35.02 31.87
N VAL A 235 20.39 35.87 31.78
CA VAL A 235 20.32 37.31 32.06
C VAL A 235 20.68 38.07 30.80
N LEU A 236 19.67 38.42 30.01
CA LEU A 236 19.81 39.12 28.74
C LEU A 236 19.57 40.61 28.97
N ALA A 237 20.66 41.36 29.17
CA ALA A 237 20.64 42.77 29.56
C ALA A 237 21.57 43.63 28.67
N PHE A 238 21.48 43.44 27.36
CA PHE A 238 22.23 44.22 26.38
C PHE A 238 22.00 45.73 26.59
N GLY A 239 23.09 46.50 26.67
CA GLY A 239 23.03 47.94 26.93
C GLY A 239 22.80 48.33 28.40
N ARG A 240 22.76 47.35 29.33
CA ARG A 240 22.54 47.57 30.78
C ARG A 240 23.69 47.02 31.62
N ASP A 241 23.75 47.44 32.87
CA ASP A 241 24.76 46.93 33.79
C ASP A 241 24.23 45.67 34.51
N VAL A 242 25.09 44.67 34.65
CA VAL A 242 24.81 43.44 35.40
C VAL A 242 25.83 43.32 36.53
N THR A 243 25.33 43.31 37.76
CA THR A 243 26.13 43.15 38.98
C THR A 243 25.85 41.80 39.63
N THR A 244 26.90 41.02 39.85
CA THR A 244 26.83 39.71 40.52
C THR A 244 27.69 39.67 41.77
N ASP A 245 27.34 38.78 42.70
CA ASP A 245 28.18 38.44 43.86
C ASP A 245 28.15 36.94 44.14
N SER A 246 29.21 36.22 43.76
CA SER A 246 29.39 34.79 44.09
C SER A 246 28.17 33.92 43.76
N ILE A 247 27.67 34.02 42.52
CA ILE A 247 26.43 33.38 42.09
C ILE A 247 26.68 32.12 41.25
N THR A 248 25.62 31.38 40.96
CA THR A 248 25.61 30.36 39.91
C THR A 248 24.56 30.71 38.85
N ILE A 249 24.93 30.64 37.57
CA ILE A 249 24.01 30.67 36.45
C ILE A 249 24.23 29.42 35.61
N ALA A 250 23.18 28.62 35.42
CA ALA A 250 23.17 27.52 34.46
C ALA A 250 22.22 27.85 33.32
N VAL A 251 22.75 27.99 32.10
CA VAL A 251 21.94 28.14 30.90
C VAL A 251 21.14 26.86 30.71
N PRO A 252 19.79 26.91 30.66
CA PRO A 252 18.99 25.73 30.40
C PRO A 252 19.40 25.14 29.06
N SER A 253 19.77 23.85 29.06
CA SER A 253 19.86 23.07 27.82
C SER A 253 18.56 23.31 27.07
N ALA A 254 18.63 23.82 25.84
CA ALA A 254 17.44 24.20 25.09
C ALA A 254 16.42 23.05 25.16
N SER A 255 15.20 23.31 25.66
CA SER A 255 14.07 22.47 25.28
C SER A 255 13.84 22.77 23.81
N SER A 256 14.60 22.09 22.97
CA SER A 256 14.40 22.14 21.54
C SER A 256 13.01 21.57 21.29
N LEU A 257 12.07 22.41 20.84
CA LEU A 257 10.82 21.91 20.30
C LEU A 257 11.16 20.88 19.21
N ALA A 258 10.48 19.75 19.26
CA ALA A 258 10.53 18.79 18.17
C ALA A 258 9.87 19.41 16.93
N THR A 259 10.39 19.12 15.76
CA THR A 259 9.74 19.41 14.48
C THR A 259 9.09 18.16 13.94
N LEU A 260 7.77 18.15 13.84
CA LEU A 260 7.04 17.13 13.09
C LEU A 260 6.69 17.68 11.70
N ARG A 261 7.16 17.03 10.64
CA ARG A 261 6.78 17.31 9.25
C ARG A 261 5.68 16.36 8.84
N VAL A 262 4.57 16.90 8.34
CA VAL A 262 3.48 16.12 7.75
C VAL A 262 3.48 16.34 6.25
N VAL A 263 3.76 15.27 5.51
CA VAL A 263 3.78 15.25 4.05
C VAL A 263 2.53 14.55 3.55
N THR A 264 1.83 15.16 2.61
CA THR A 264 0.71 14.55 1.90
C THR A 264 1.12 14.25 0.46
N GLN A 265 0.82 13.04 0.02
CA GLN A 265 1.00 12.61 -1.35
C GLN A 265 -0.33 12.07 -1.88
N VAL A 266 -0.58 12.31 -3.16
CA VAL A 266 -1.76 11.80 -3.84
C VAL A 266 -1.32 10.96 -5.03
N ALA A 267 -1.78 9.73 -5.05
CA ALA A 267 -1.51 8.75 -6.07
C ALA A 267 -2.79 8.47 -6.86
N ASN A 268 -2.98 9.21 -7.95
CA ASN A 268 -4.14 9.11 -8.84
C ASN A 268 -4.05 7.95 -9.84
N TYR A 269 -3.57 6.78 -9.42
CA TYR A 269 -3.69 5.55 -10.22
C TYR A 269 -5.17 5.35 -10.59
N TYR A 270 -5.52 4.76 -11.74
CA TYR A 270 -6.93 4.56 -12.17
C TYR A 270 -7.77 5.81 -12.52
N GLY A 271 -7.19 6.98 -12.79
CA GLY A 271 -7.92 8.16 -13.31
C GLY A 271 -8.46 9.12 -12.24
N GLY A 272 -7.91 9.06 -11.03
CA GLY A 272 -8.17 10.05 -9.99
C GLY A 272 -7.76 11.46 -10.42
N THR A 273 -8.43 12.48 -9.86
CA THR A 273 -8.15 13.89 -10.17
C THR A 273 -7.83 14.72 -8.93
N ALA A 274 -7.78 14.10 -7.75
CA ALA A 274 -7.56 14.85 -6.53
C ALA A 274 -6.12 15.38 -6.49
N VAL A 275 -5.97 16.53 -5.87
CA VAL A 275 -4.69 17.18 -5.60
C VAL A 275 -4.42 17.14 -4.11
N VAL A 276 -3.17 17.35 -3.68
CA VAL A 276 -2.80 17.29 -2.26
C VAL A 276 -3.61 18.23 -1.37
N SER A 277 -4.14 19.33 -1.91
CA SER A 277 -4.98 20.29 -1.19
C SER A 277 -6.41 19.81 -0.94
N ASP A 278 -6.84 18.70 -1.55
CA ASP A 278 -8.17 18.11 -1.32
C ASP A 278 -8.22 17.28 -0.02
N PHE A 279 -7.07 17.10 0.63
CA PHE A 279 -6.92 16.32 1.86
C PHE A 279 -6.56 17.22 3.04
N ASN A 280 -7.01 16.86 4.23
CA ASN A 280 -6.90 17.68 5.44
C ASN A 280 -6.27 16.89 6.61
N PRO A 281 -4.93 16.80 6.68
CA PRO A 281 -4.24 16.18 7.81
C PRO A 281 -4.46 16.88 9.16
N HIS A 282 -4.59 16.04 10.19
CA HIS A 282 -4.68 16.36 11.60
C HIS A 282 -3.41 15.93 12.34
N VAL A 283 -3.00 16.72 13.33
CA VAL A 283 -1.95 16.42 14.29
C VAL A 283 -2.54 16.68 15.68
N LYS A 284 -2.77 15.62 16.45
CA LYS A 284 -3.49 15.68 17.72
C LYS A 284 -2.60 15.33 18.89
N LEU A 285 -2.75 16.09 19.97
CA LEU A 285 -2.24 15.75 21.30
C LEU A 285 -3.44 15.47 22.21
N SER A 286 -3.46 14.29 22.84
CA SER A 286 -4.56 13.87 23.72
C SER A 286 -5.96 14.02 23.07
N GLY A 287 -6.05 13.74 21.77
CA GLY A 287 -7.29 13.79 21.00
C GLY A 287 -7.72 15.17 20.47
N THR A 288 -6.99 16.24 20.80
CA THR A 288 -7.27 17.60 20.33
C THR A 288 -6.21 18.06 19.33
N ASP A 289 -6.63 18.73 18.24
CA ASP A 289 -5.69 19.25 17.24
C ASP A 289 -4.76 20.33 17.85
N VAL A 290 -3.49 20.26 17.49
CA VAL A 290 -2.48 21.26 17.88
C VAL A 290 -2.64 22.54 17.07
N THR A 291 -2.04 23.64 17.52
CA THR A 291 -2.08 24.92 16.79
C THR A 291 -1.62 24.75 15.34
N GLY A 292 -2.45 25.24 14.41
CA GLY A 292 -2.19 25.12 12.97
C GLY A 292 -2.67 23.81 12.35
N SER A 293 -3.31 22.93 13.12
CA SER A 293 -3.99 21.71 12.67
C SER A 293 -5.51 21.79 12.99
N PRO A 294 -6.39 21.16 12.19
CA PRO A 294 -6.11 20.54 10.90
C PRO A 294 -5.64 21.55 9.85
N ALA A 295 -4.97 21.05 8.82
CA ALA A 295 -4.43 21.85 7.75
C ALA A 295 -4.52 21.13 6.40
N VAL A 296 -4.67 21.91 5.32
CA VAL A 296 -4.58 21.41 3.95
C VAL A 296 -3.27 20.65 3.70
N GLY A 297 -3.36 19.54 2.96
CA GLY A 297 -2.22 18.69 2.62
C GLY A 297 -1.18 19.41 1.75
N VAL A 298 0.09 19.09 1.97
CA VAL A 298 1.24 19.71 1.28
C VAL A 298 2.23 18.63 0.86
N VAL A 299 2.70 18.69 -0.40
CA VAL A 299 3.78 17.83 -0.89
C VAL A 299 5.09 18.05 -0.12
N SER A 300 6.08 17.17 -0.32
CA SER A 300 7.42 17.32 0.27
C SER A 300 7.98 18.74 0.06
N PRO A 301 8.52 19.39 1.12
CA PRO A 301 8.96 18.82 2.39
C PRO A 301 7.87 18.72 3.49
N GLY A 302 6.60 18.93 3.14
CA GLY A 302 5.47 18.87 4.05
C GLY A 302 5.30 20.12 4.91
N ARG A 303 4.26 20.13 5.74
CA ARG A 303 3.99 21.17 6.72
C ARG A 303 4.70 20.84 8.03
N SER A 304 5.44 21.79 8.58
CA SER A 304 6.15 21.64 9.86
C SER A 304 5.31 22.11 11.04
N TYR A 305 5.35 21.35 12.13
CA TYR A 305 4.80 21.70 13.44
C TYR A 305 5.93 21.70 14.46
N SER A 306 6.10 22.79 15.20
CA SER A 306 7.01 22.88 16.33
C SER A 306 6.25 22.49 17.60
N LEU A 307 6.63 21.35 18.17
CA LEU A 307 5.86 20.62 19.19
C LEU A 307 6.75 20.30 20.40
N VAL A 308 6.17 20.32 21.59
CA VAL A 308 6.87 19.85 22.80
C VAL A 308 7.06 18.33 22.74
N ALA A 309 8.02 17.80 23.50
CA ALA A 309 8.19 16.36 23.65
C ALA A 309 6.89 15.70 24.14
N GLY A 310 6.52 14.59 23.53
CA GLY A 310 5.25 13.91 23.79
C GLY A 310 4.84 12.95 22.68
N THR A 311 3.73 12.24 22.89
CA THR A 311 3.17 11.34 21.88
C THR A 311 1.98 12.00 21.21
N TYR A 312 2.04 12.09 19.89
CA TYR A 312 1.04 12.67 19.02
C TYR A 312 0.39 11.59 18.16
N VAL A 313 -0.81 11.88 17.66
CA VAL A 313 -1.50 11.05 16.68
C VAL A 313 -1.75 11.90 15.45
N VAL A 314 -1.21 11.49 14.31
CA VAL A 314 -1.58 12.05 13.01
C VAL A 314 -2.75 11.28 12.44
N SER A 315 -3.70 11.98 11.84
CA SER A 315 -4.84 11.40 11.12
C SER A 315 -5.18 12.28 9.93
N GLU A 316 -6.10 11.85 9.08
CA GLU A 316 -6.57 12.66 7.96
C GLU A 316 -8.08 12.47 7.83
N ASP A 317 -8.78 13.52 7.40
CA ASP A 317 -10.21 13.42 7.08
C ASP A 317 -10.47 12.35 6.01
N VAL A 318 -11.57 11.63 6.15
CA VAL A 318 -11.95 10.59 5.18
C VAL A 318 -12.32 11.24 3.85
N HIS A 319 -11.59 10.89 2.80
CA HIS A 319 -11.93 11.28 1.43
C HIS A 319 -12.63 10.12 0.71
N THR A 320 -13.88 10.34 0.28
CA THR A 320 -14.61 9.34 -0.52
C THR A 320 -13.83 9.08 -1.82
N GLN A 321 -13.43 7.83 -2.10
CA GLN A 321 -12.61 7.40 -3.26
C GLN A 321 -11.09 7.43 -3.08
N TYR A 322 -10.55 7.72 -1.90
CA TYR A 322 -9.12 7.54 -1.65
C TYR A 322 -8.91 6.71 -0.39
N ILE A 323 -7.92 5.83 -0.44
CA ILE A 323 -7.43 5.12 0.75
C ILE A 323 -6.16 5.81 1.20
N THR A 324 -6.16 6.23 2.46
CA THR A 324 -5.00 6.82 3.12
C THR A 324 -4.16 5.73 3.78
N THR A 325 -2.85 5.77 3.55
CA THR A 325 -1.86 4.97 4.29
C THR A 325 -0.86 5.90 4.97
N ILE A 326 -0.36 5.51 6.14
CA ILE A 326 0.57 6.31 6.95
C ILE A 326 1.92 5.59 7.00
N SER A 327 2.99 6.32 6.73
CA SER A 327 4.37 5.83 6.77
C SER A 327 5.36 6.92 7.23
N GLY A 328 6.65 6.67 7.09
CA GLY A 328 7.73 7.53 7.60
C GLY A 328 8.08 7.17 9.04
N ASP A 329 8.26 8.18 9.90
CA ASP A 329 8.54 8.00 11.33
C ASP A 329 7.28 7.72 12.16
N CYS A 330 6.09 7.79 11.55
CA CYS A 330 4.82 7.44 12.17
C CYS A 330 4.54 5.93 12.06
N ALA A 331 3.90 5.37 13.09
CA ALA A 331 3.30 4.05 13.01
C ALA A 331 2.05 4.06 12.09
N THR A 332 1.62 2.88 11.64
CA THR A 332 0.48 2.71 10.71
C THR A 332 -0.86 3.19 11.29
N ASN A 333 -0.99 3.25 12.61
CA ASN A 333 -2.13 3.82 13.32
C ASN A 333 -2.02 5.35 13.55
N GLY A 334 -0.99 6.00 13.00
CA GLY A 334 -0.75 7.43 13.11
C GLY A 334 0.01 7.88 14.37
N THR A 335 0.37 6.98 15.29
CA THR A 335 1.11 7.40 16.51
C THR A 335 2.56 7.74 16.21
N VAL A 336 3.06 8.84 16.79
CA VAL A 336 4.47 9.24 16.77
C VAL A 336 4.87 9.83 18.12
N THR A 337 6.02 9.40 18.66
CA THR A 337 6.58 9.95 19.90
C THR A 337 7.75 10.87 19.56
N LEU A 338 7.71 12.08 20.08
CA LEU A 338 8.71 13.12 19.89
C LEU A 338 9.50 13.34 21.17
N ALA A 339 10.83 13.31 21.08
CA ALA A 339 11.74 13.82 22.09
C ALA A 339 12.14 15.27 21.76
N SER A 340 12.69 15.99 22.74
CA SER A 340 13.20 17.35 22.55
C SER A 340 14.22 17.38 21.40
N GLY A 341 13.96 18.22 20.38
CA GLY A 341 14.85 18.43 19.24
C GLY A 341 14.74 17.42 18.12
N ASP A 342 13.82 16.45 18.23
CA ASP A 342 13.55 15.51 17.15
C ASP A 342 13.11 16.25 15.89
N VAL A 343 13.55 15.77 14.73
CA VAL A 343 12.96 16.12 13.43
C VAL A 343 12.40 14.83 12.85
N LYS A 344 11.07 14.67 12.90
CA LYS A 344 10.38 13.49 12.38
C LYS A 344 9.49 13.86 11.21
N THR A 345 9.30 12.92 10.29
CA THR A 345 8.43 13.09 9.12
C THR A 345 7.41 11.97 9.05
N CYS A 346 6.14 12.34 9.04
CA CYS A 346 5.04 11.42 8.78
C CYS A 346 4.47 11.68 7.39
N ILE A 347 4.22 10.60 6.66
CA ILE A 347 3.82 10.66 5.25
C ILE A 347 2.45 10.02 5.11
N PHE A 348 1.48 10.81 4.67
CA PHE A 348 0.18 10.34 4.21
C PHE A 348 0.25 10.08 2.70
N THR A 349 -0.05 8.86 2.29
CA THR A 349 -0.20 8.50 0.87
C THR A 349 -1.66 8.17 0.60
N ASN A 350 -2.32 9.08 -0.12
CA ASN A 350 -3.70 8.96 -0.55
C ASN A 350 -3.77 8.35 -1.94
N THR A 351 -4.23 7.11 -2.02
CA THR A 351 -4.29 6.39 -3.29
C THR A 351 -5.71 6.42 -3.82
N PHE A 352 -5.90 6.94 -5.04
CA PHE A 352 -7.20 6.93 -5.69
C PHE A 352 -7.66 5.50 -5.86
N THR A 353 -8.93 5.32 -5.56
CA THR A 353 -9.65 4.09 -5.74
C THR A 353 -10.95 4.45 -6.44
N PRO A 354 -11.12 4.07 -7.72
CA PRO A 354 -12.29 4.45 -8.53
C PRO A 354 -13.63 3.94 -7.98
N ASP A 355 -13.61 3.20 -6.87
CA ASP A 355 -14.72 2.53 -6.22
C ASP A 355 -15.02 3.02 -4.78
N GLY A 356 -14.44 4.13 -4.32
CA GLY A 356 -14.81 4.70 -3.02
C GLY A 356 -13.97 4.23 -1.82
N GLY A 357 -12.84 3.55 -2.06
CA GLY A 357 -11.95 3.05 -1.00
C GLY A 357 -11.81 1.53 -0.95
N THR A 358 -12.21 0.80 -2.00
CA THR A 358 -12.16 -0.69 -1.99
C THR A 358 -11.08 -1.30 -2.89
N GLY A 359 -10.29 -0.48 -3.60
CA GLY A 359 -9.04 -0.92 -4.22
C GLY A 359 -9.19 -2.00 -5.29
N GLY A 360 -10.23 -1.92 -6.14
CA GLY A 360 -10.44 -2.91 -7.20
C GLY A 360 -10.98 -4.26 -6.70
N LYS A 361 -11.23 -4.40 -5.40
CA LYS A 361 -11.76 -5.61 -4.76
C LYS A 361 -13.25 -5.82 -4.99
N ASN A 362 -13.88 -5.17 -5.97
CA ASN A 362 -15.27 -5.43 -6.34
C ASN A 362 -15.44 -5.65 -7.84
N LYS A 363 -14.37 -6.06 -8.54
CA LYS A 363 -14.42 -6.42 -9.96
C LYS A 363 -13.65 -7.70 -10.21
N ALA A 364 -14.05 -8.38 -11.27
CA ALA A 364 -13.42 -9.58 -11.79
C ALA A 364 -13.50 -9.54 -13.31
N THR A 365 -12.76 -10.41 -13.99
CA THR A 365 -12.80 -10.51 -15.44
C THR A 365 -13.41 -11.82 -15.90
N ILE A 366 -14.13 -11.78 -17.02
CA ILE A 366 -14.57 -12.96 -17.77
C ILE A 366 -14.07 -12.83 -19.20
N THR A 367 -13.35 -13.84 -19.66
CA THR A 367 -13.00 -14.05 -21.07
C THR A 367 -13.87 -15.19 -21.60
N VAL A 368 -14.67 -14.92 -22.63
CA VAL A 368 -15.48 -15.94 -23.31
C VAL A 368 -14.77 -16.35 -24.59
N ALA A 369 -14.41 -17.62 -24.71
CA ALA A 369 -13.78 -18.19 -25.89
C ALA A 369 -14.76 -19.09 -26.66
N LYS A 370 -14.83 -18.91 -27.98
CA LYS A 370 -15.72 -19.68 -28.85
C LYS A 370 -14.95 -20.71 -29.66
N VAL A 371 -15.41 -21.96 -29.61
CA VAL A 371 -14.95 -23.06 -30.45
C VAL A 371 -16.07 -23.49 -31.38
N ILE A 372 -15.74 -23.69 -32.66
CA ILE A 372 -16.65 -24.19 -33.70
C ILE A 372 -16.08 -25.49 -34.27
N ILE A 373 -16.95 -26.48 -34.39
CA ILE A 373 -16.66 -27.78 -34.98
C ILE A 373 -17.68 -28.00 -36.10
N ASN A 374 -17.19 -28.18 -37.32
CA ASN A 374 -17.99 -28.48 -38.50
C ASN A 374 -17.64 -29.87 -39.05
N ASP A 375 -17.86 -30.91 -38.26
CA ASP A 375 -17.54 -32.30 -38.63
C ASP A 375 -18.70 -33.02 -39.33
N ASN A 376 -19.85 -32.38 -39.48
CA ASN A 376 -21.03 -32.88 -40.19
C ASN A 376 -21.40 -32.03 -41.42
N GLY A 377 -20.42 -31.29 -41.97
CA GLY A 377 -20.51 -30.63 -43.27
C GLY A 377 -21.21 -29.27 -43.26
N ARG A 378 -21.48 -28.69 -42.08
CA ARG A 378 -21.85 -27.27 -41.98
C ARG A 378 -20.60 -26.39 -42.07
N THR A 379 -20.76 -25.06 -42.04
CA THR A 379 -19.67 -24.12 -42.37
C THR A 379 -19.70 -22.85 -41.55
N LYS A 380 -20.42 -22.80 -40.42
CA LYS A 380 -20.45 -21.58 -39.61
C LYS A 380 -19.08 -21.27 -39.03
N THR A 381 -18.90 -20.00 -38.72
CA THR A 381 -17.73 -19.39 -38.12
C THR A 381 -18.07 -18.85 -36.73
N ILE A 382 -17.06 -18.37 -35.99
CA ILE A 382 -17.28 -17.73 -34.67
C ILE A 382 -18.24 -16.55 -34.76
N ALA A 383 -18.17 -15.76 -35.84
CA ALA A 383 -18.99 -14.56 -36.02
C ALA A 383 -20.50 -14.86 -36.17
N ASP A 384 -20.87 -16.10 -36.53
CA ASP A 384 -22.28 -16.52 -36.69
C ASP A 384 -22.99 -16.76 -35.34
N PHE A 385 -22.26 -16.68 -34.23
CA PHE A 385 -22.77 -16.87 -32.87
C PHE A 385 -22.42 -15.65 -32.01
N SER A 386 -23.39 -14.76 -31.81
CA SER A 386 -23.21 -13.61 -30.93
C SER A 386 -23.15 -14.07 -29.47
N LEU A 387 -22.16 -13.59 -28.71
CA LEU A 387 -21.90 -14.01 -27.33
C LEU A 387 -22.38 -12.97 -26.33
N PHE A 388 -22.81 -13.43 -25.16
CA PHE A 388 -23.27 -12.56 -24.07
C PHE A 388 -22.81 -13.07 -22.71
N VAL A 389 -22.57 -12.12 -21.80
CA VAL A 389 -22.52 -12.36 -20.35
C VAL A 389 -23.70 -11.60 -19.76
N ASN A 390 -24.68 -12.33 -19.23
CA ASN A 390 -26.03 -11.84 -18.96
C ASN A 390 -26.62 -11.18 -20.23
N THR A 391 -26.81 -9.85 -20.22
CA THR A 391 -27.30 -9.06 -21.35
C THR A 391 -26.18 -8.30 -22.08
N THR A 392 -24.95 -8.31 -21.55
CA THR A 392 -23.81 -7.60 -22.13
C THR A 392 -23.26 -8.43 -23.29
N SER A 393 -23.27 -7.88 -24.50
CA SER A 393 -22.63 -8.52 -25.65
C SER A 393 -21.11 -8.48 -25.50
N VAL A 394 -20.46 -9.62 -25.74
CA VAL A 394 -19.01 -9.77 -25.67
C VAL A 394 -18.48 -10.38 -26.97
N VAL A 395 -17.18 -10.23 -27.20
CA VAL A 395 -16.48 -10.77 -28.38
C VAL A 395 -15.61 -11.94 -27.95
N SER A 396 -15.55 -12.99 -28.77
CA SER A 396 -14.72 -14.17 -28.48
C SER A 396 -13.26 -13.78 -28.24
N GLY A 397 -12.70 -14.27 -27.14
CA GLY A 397 -11.31 -14.07 -26.74
C GLY A 397 -11.01 -12.71 -26.10
N VAL A 398 -11.96 -11.78 -26.05
CA VAL A 398 -11.79 -10.48 -25.38
C VAL A 398 -12.12 -10.60 -23.89
N THR A 399 -11.19 -10.16 -23.04
CA THR A 399 -11.42 -10.03 -21.60
C THR A 399 -12.37 -8.87 -21.31
N ASN A 400 -13.42 -9.13 -20.53
CA ASN A 400 -14.40 -8.12 -20.12
C ASN A 400 -14.44 -8.02 -18.59
N ILE A 401 -14.63 -6.80 -18.08
CA ILE A 401 -14.63 -6.51 -16.64
C ILE A 401 -16.07 -6.47 -16.12
N PHE A 402 -16.32 -7.17 -15.02
CA PHE A 402 -17.63 -7.28 -14.39
C PHE A 402 -17.56 -6.97 -12.88
N PRO A 403 -18.66 -6.47 -12.28
CA PRO A 403 -18.77 -6.34 -10.83
C PRO A 403 -18.63 -7.69 -10.09
N ALA A 404 -18.01 -7.66 -8.93
CA ALA A 404 -17.83 -8.79 -8.00
C ALA A 404 -17.95 -8.30 -6.54
N PRO A 405 -18.27 -9.15 -5.55
CA PRO A 405 -18.68 -10.53 -5.72
C PRO A 405 -20.06 -10.62 -6.39
N ALA A 406 -20.24 -11.63 -7.24
CA ALA A 406 -21.53 -11.96 -7.82
C ALA A 406 -21.69 -13.47 -7.81
N ALA A 407 -22.83 -13.94 -7.28
CA ALA A 407 -23.07 -15.37 -7.13
C ALA A 407 -23.29 -16.07 -8.49
N ALA A 408 -23.76 -15.36 -9.51
CA ALA A 408 -23.96 -15.92 -10.85
C ALA A 408 -23.96 -14.84 -11.94
N TYR A 409 -23.05 -15.00 -12.90
CA TYR A 409 -23.19 -14.53 -14.27
C TYR A 409 -23.59 -15.70 -15.16
N VAL A 410 -24.34 -15.43 -16.23
CA VAL A 410 -24.75 -16.43 -17.21
C VAL A 410 -24.10 -16.13 -18.55
N VAL A 411 -23.20 -16.99 -19.00
CA VAL A 411 -22.62 -16.92 -20.34
C VAL A 411 -23.56 -17.59 -21.33
N THR A 412 -23.93 -16.88 -22.39
CA THR A 412 -24.87 -17.37 -23.41
C THR A 412 -24.43 -16.98 -24.82
N GLU A 413 -25.15 -17.50 -25.81
CA GLU A 413 -24.99 -17.12 -27.21
C GLU A 413 -26.32 -17.19 -27.95
N THR A 414 -26.37 -16.61 -29.15
CA THR A 414 -27.45 -16.89 -30.11
C THR A 414 -27.37 -18.34 -30.58
N GLY A 415 -28.38 -19.15 -30.22
CA GLY A 415 -28.42 -20.55 -30.61
C GLY A 415 -28.72 -20.76 -32.10
N ASP A 416 -28.29 -21.91 -32.63
CA ASP A 416 -28.67 -22.42 -33.96
C ASP A 416 -29.16 -23.86 -33.84
N ALA A 417 -30.28 -24.18 -34.47
CA ALA A 417 -30.89 -25.51 -34.38
C ALA A 417 -30.05 -26.63 -35.03
N ASN A 418 -29.05 -26.28 -35.84
CA ASN A 418 -28.13 -27.21 -36.49
C ASN A 418 -26.80 -27.34 -35.74
N TYR A 419 -26.67 -26.77 -34.53
CA TYR A 419 -25.47 -26.88 -33.71
C TYR A 419 -25.83 -27.25 -32.28
N THR A 420 -25.05 -28.16 -31.69
CA THR A 420 -25.10 -28.52 -30.28
C THR A 420 -24.10 -27.69 -29.51
N LYS A 421 -24.60 -26.93 -28.53
CA LYS A 421 -23.79 -26.11 -27.64
C LYS A 421 -23.34 -26.89 -26.40
N THR A 422 -22.08 -26.74 -26.02
CA THR A 422 -21.54 -27.22 -24.73
C THR A 422 -20.66 -26.14 -24.08
N PHE A 423 -20.49 -26.25 -22.76
CA PHE A 423 -19.63 -25.36 -21.96
C PHE A 423 -18.49 -26.12 -21.30
N SER A 424 -17.33 -25.46 -21.17
CA SER A 424 -16.19 -25.90 -20.35
C SER A 424 -15.41 -24.68 -19.81
N GLY A 425 -14.25 -24.92 -19.20
CA GLY A 425 -13.46 -23.90 -18.50
C GLY A 425 -14.00 -23.66 -17.08
N ASP A 426 -14.07 -22.39 -16.67
CA ASP A 426 -14.62 -21.96 -15.39
C ASP A 426 -16.17 -21.93 -15.35
N CYS A 427 -16.83 -22.07 -16.50
CA CYS A 427 -18.28 -22.16 -16.59
C CYS A 427 -18.78 -23.56 -16.22
N ASP A 428 -19.92 -23.63 -15.52
CA ASP A 428 -20.64 -24.89 -15.39
C ASP A 428 -21.27 -25.35 -16.71
N SER A 429 -21.85 -26.55 -16.72
CA SER A 429 -22.46 -27.16 -17.91
C SER A 429 -23.65 -26.36 -18.49
N THR A 430 -24.16 -25.38 -17.76
CA THR A 430 -25.26 -24.49 -18.15
C THR A 430 -24.81 -23.06 -18.46
N GLY A 431 -23.50 -22.78 -18.35
CA GLY A 431 -22.90 -21.47 -18.60
C GLY A 431 -22.93 -20.53 -17.40
N HIS A 432 -23.26 -21.00 -16.19
CA HIS A 432 -23.18 -20.16 -15.00
C HIS A 432 -21.76 -20.09 -14.45
N ILE A 433 -21.42 -18.92 -13.92
CA ILE A 433 -20.12 -18.67 -13.29
C ILE A 433 -20.25 -17.68 -12.12
N GLY A 434 -19.66 -18.04 -10.98
CA GLY A 434 -19.52 -17.13 -9.84
C GLY A 434 -18.24 -16.30 -9.95
N LEU A 435 -18.31 -15.03 -9.55
CA LEU A 435 -17.14 -14.15 -9.50
C LEU A 435 -16.86 -13.71 -8.08
N SER A 436 -15.62 -13.91 -7.65
CA SER A 436 -15.02 -13.26 -6.50
C SER A 436 -14.15 -12.08 -6.96
N PRO A 437 -13.97 -11.06 -6.12
CA PRO A 437 -13.02 -9.98 -6.38
C PRO A 437 -11.64 -10.46 -6.85
N GLY A 438 -11.15 -9.87 -7.94
CA GLY A 438 -9.84 -10.20 -8.52
C GLY A 438 -9.81 -11.49 -9.34
N ASP A 439 -10.92 -12.23 -9.44
CA ASP A 439 -10.98 -13.40 -10.30
C ASP A 439 -10.71 -13.03 -11.75
N ASN A 440 -9.95 -13.88 -12.43
CA ASN A 440 -9.82 -13.89 -13.87
C ASN A 440 -10.38 -15.20 -14.36
N LYS A 441 -11.57 -15.20 -14.98
CA LYS A 441 -12.29 -16.40 -15.37
C LYS A 441 -12.34 -16.60 -16.88
N ILE A 442 -12.24 -17.86 -17.33
CA ILE A 442 -12.33 -18.23 -18.74
C ILE A 442 -13.52 -19.18 -18.93
N CYS A 443 -14.48 -18.78 -19.77
CA CYS A 443 -15.59 -19.63 -20.17
C CYS A 443 -15.41 -20.05 -21.63
N ILE A 444 -15.54 -21.34 -21.92
CA ILE A 444 -15.43 -21.87 -23.28
C ILE A 444 -16.81 -22.32 -23.73
N ILE A 445 -17.24 -21.86 -24.91
CA ILE A 445 -18.48 -22.32 -25.54
C ILE A 445 -18.12 -23.05 -26.83
N THR A 446 -18.42 -24.34 -26.92
CA THR A 446 -18.27 -25.11 -28.16
C THR A 446 -19.62 -25.22 -28.86
N ASN A 447 -19.64 -24.97 -30.18
CA ASN A 447 -20.73 -25.40 -31.05
C ASN A 447 -20.23 -26.49 -32.00
N ASN A 448 -20.79 -27.68 -31.87
CA ASN A 448 -20.60 -28.76 -32.83
C ASN A 448 -21.78 -28.86 -33.77
N ASP A 449 -21.56 -28.94 -35.07
CA ASP A 449 -22.67 -29.07 -36.02
C ASP A 449 -23.43 -30.40 -35.86
N ILE A 450 -24.67 -30.39 -36.33
CA ILE A 450 -25.57 -31.53 -36.33
C ILE A 450 -25.83 -31.91 -37.78
N GLY A 451 -25.50 -33.15 -38.12
CA GLY A 451 -25.79 -33.69 -39.44
C GLY A 451 -25.26 -35.10 -39.65
N ALA A 452 -25.27 -35.52 -40.91
CA ALA A 452 -24.57 -36.74 -41.29
C ALA A 452 -23.05 -36.47 -41.25
N PRO A 453 -22.25 -37.38 -40.68
CA PRO A 453 -20.80 -37.26 -40.68
C PRO A 453 -20.25 -37.17 -42.09
N ILE A 454 -19.20 -36.39 -42.26
CA ILE A 454 -18.46 -36.40 -43.51
C ILE A 454 -17.69 -37.73 -43.67
N VAL A 455 -17.59 -38.22 -44.91
CA VAL A 455 -17.04 -39.56 -45.22
C VAL A 455 -15.60 -39.73 -44.72
N VAL A 456 -14.82 -38.65 -44.73
CA VAL A 456 -13.47 -38.59 -44.17
C VAL A 456 -13.51 -37.58 -43.02
N PRO A 457 -13.44 -38.02 -41.76
CA PRO A 457 -13.50 -37.12 -40.62
C PRO A 457 -12.42 -36.03 -40.72
N PRO A 458 -12.74 -34.77 -40.43
CA PRO A 458 -11.76 -33.70 -40.50
C PRO A 458 -10.74 -33.87 -39.37
N VAL A 459 -9.46 -33.67 -39.67
CA VAL A 459 -8.41 -33.65 -38.65
C VAL A 459 -8.40 -32.25 -38.00
N PRO A 460 -8.59 -32.12 -36.68
CA PRO A 460 -8.57 -30.83 -35.98
C PRO A 460 -7.19 -30.16 -36.03
N PRO A 461 -7.13 -28.81 -36.02
CA PRO A 461 -5.89 -28.09 -35.72
C PRO A 461 -5.49 -28.24 -34.24
N LEU A 462 -4.20 -28.04 -33.94
CA LEU A 462 -3.69 -27.85 -32.59
C LEU A 462 -2.71 -26.67 -32.57
N ILE A 463 -3.02 -25.65 -31.79
CA ILE A 463 -2.17 -24.49 -31.53
C ILE A 463 -1.77 -24.42 -30.05
N ASP A 464 -0.64 -23.78 -29.79
CA ASP A 464 -0.04 -23.66 -28.45
C ASP A 464 0.57 -22.27 -28.32
N ILE A 465 0.15 -21.50 -27.31
CA ILE A 465 0.60 -20.12 -27.06
C ILE A 465 1.34 -20.00 -25.73
N VAL A 466 2.59 -19.55 -25.80
CA VAL A 466 3.37 -19.14 -24.61
C VAL A 466 3.43 -17.62 -24.53
N LYS A 467 3.19 -17.08 -23.33
CA LYS A 467 3.23 -15.64 -23.06
C LYS A 467 4.28 -15.29 -22.01
N VAL A 468 5.14 -14.32 -22.32
CA VAL A 468 6.14 -13.79 -21.37
C VAL A 468 6.19 -12.25 -21.42
N PRO A 469 5.89 -11.53 -20.31
CA PRO A 469 6.16 -10.11 -20.18
C PRO A 469 7.62 -9.81 -19.84
N SER A 470 8.09 -8.64 -20.26
CA SER A 470 9.37 -8.08 -19.86
C SER A 470 9.26 -6.56 -19.64
N PRO A 471 9.59 -6.06 -18.43
CA PRO A 471 9.95 -6.80 -17.22
C PRO A 471 8.75 -7.53 -16.57
N LEU A 472 9.02 -8.46 -15.63
CA LEU A 472 7.99 -9.18 -14.86
C LEU A 472 7.41 -8.36 -13.69
N ALA A 473 8.12 -7.33 -13.24
CA ALA A 473 7.71 -6.41 -12.19
C ALA A 473 8.25 -5.01 -12.46
N LEU A 474 7.54 -3.99 -11.95
CA LEU A 474 7.88 -2.58 -12.05
C LEU A 474 7.96 -1.96 -10.63
N PRO A 475 9.06 -2.19 -9.88
CA PRO A 475 9.14 -1.80 -8.46
C PRO A 475 9.11 -0.29 -8.24
N ALA A 476 9.54 0.50 -9.24
CA ALA A 476 9.57 1.95 -9.18
C ALA A 476 8.22 2.63 -9.51
N GLY A 477 7.14 1.85 -9.68
CA GLY A 477 5.83 2.34 -10.09
C GLY A 477 5.60 2.21 -11.60
N PRO A 478 4.70 3.02 -12.19
CA PRO A 478 4.29 2.91 -13.59
C PRO A 478 5.46 2.84 -14.58
N GLY A 479 5.36 1.99 -15.60
CA GLY A 479 6.45 1.78 -16.54
C GLY A 479 6.09 0.96 -17.79
N PRO A 480 6.98 0.94 -18.79
CA PRO A 480 6.75 0.20 -20.03
C PRO A 480 6.93 -1.30 -19.81
N VAL A 481 6.03 -2.09 -20.40
CA VAL A 481 6.09 -3.55 -20.46
C VAL A 481 5.95 -3.98 -21.90
N THR A 482 6.78 -4.92 -22.33
CA THR A 482 6.63 -5.60 -23.61
C THR A 482 6.21 -7.04 -23.39
N TYR A 483 5.12 -7.44 -24.03
CA TYR A 483 4.66 -8.80 -24.04
C TYR A 483 5.15 -9.51 -25.31
N THR A 484 5.72 -10.69 -25.11
CA THR A 484 6.14 -11.59 -26.18
C THR A 484 5.24 -12.81 -26.17
N TYR A 485 4.70 -13.17 -27.34
CA TYR A 485 3.85 -14.33 -27.52
C TYR A 485 4.46 -15.28 -28.54
N THR A 486 4.59 -16.56 -28.19
CA THR A 486 5.14 -17.61 -29.06
C THR A 486 4.03 -18.59 -29.41
N LEU A 487 3.51 -18.51 -30.63
CA LEU A 487 2.44 -19.36 -31.14
C LEU A 487 3.03 -20.52 -31.95
N ARG A 488 2.65 -21.75 -31.66
CA ARG A 488 3.16 -22.96 -32.33
C ARG A 488 2.02 -23.78 -32.90
N ASN A 489 2.27 -24.45 -34.02
CA ASN A 489 1.42 -25.53 -34.50
C ASN A 489 2.00 -26.86 -34.01
N THR A 490 1.36 -27.42 -32.98
CA THR A 490 1.70 -28.71 -32.36
C THR A 490 0.92 -29.87 -32.96
N GLY A 491 0.08 -29.58 -33.96
CA GLY A 491 -0.77 -30.55 -34.65
C GLY A 491 -0.13 -31.15 -35.89
N THR A 492 -0.98 -31.74 -36.73
CA THR A 492 -0.57 -32.46 -37.95
C THR A 492 -1.11 -31.85 -39.23
N VAL A 493 -1.83 -30.73 -39.13
CA VAL A 493 -2.40 -29.99 -40.27
C VAL A 493 -2.01 -28.51 -40.20
N PRO A 494 -1.79 -27.84 -41.34
CA PRO A 494 -1.55 -26.39 -41.37
C PRO A 494 -2.75 -25.61 -40.83
N VAL A 495 -2.49 -24.51 -40.12
CA VAL A 495 -3.53 -23.70 -39.46
C VAL A 495 -3.61 -22.31 -40.11
N THR A 496 -4.82 -21.90 -40.47
CA THR A 496 -5.10 -20.62 -41.14
C THR A 496 -5.98 -19.73 -40.27
N ASN A 497 -6.24 -18.49 -40.72
CA ASN A 497 -7.12 -17.53 -40.04
C ASN A 497 -6.74 -17.33 -38.57
N ILE A 498 -5.45 -17.18 -38.30
CA ILE A 498 -4.93 -16.93 -36.96
C ILE A 498 -5.40 -15.56 -36.46
N THR A 499 -6.03 -15.54 -35.29
CA THR A 499 -6.38 -14.30 -34.58
C THR A 499 -5.75 -14.29 -33.20
N MET A 500 -5.20 -13.13 -32.82
CA MET A 500 -4.58 -12.90 -31.51
C MET A 500 -5.35 -11.78 -30.81
N VAL A 501 -6.07 -12.11 -29.74
CA VAL A 501 -6.91 -11.16 -29.00
C VAL A 501 -6.44 -11.05 -27.56
N GLY A 502 -5.89 -9.91 -27.17
CA GLY A 502 -5.41 -9.64 -25.81
C GLY A 502 -5.95 -8.34 -25.24
N ASP A 503 -5.94 -8.22 -23.91
CA ASP A 503 -6.56 -7.12 -23.16
C ASP A 503 -5.61 -5.98 -22.76
N THR A 504 -4.31 -6.12 -22.98
CA THR A 504 -3.32 -5.15 -22.45
C THR A 504 -2.69 -4.24 -23.49
N CYS A 505 -2.47 -4.74 -24.71
CA CYS A 505 -1.88 -3.93 -25.78
C CYS A 505 -2.42 -4.29 -27.16
N SER A 506 -2.59 -3.27 -27.97
CA SER A 506 -3.06 -3.38 -29.35
C SER A 506 -2.38 -2.31 -30.22
N PRO A 507 -1.98 -2.64 -31.46
CA PRO A 507 -2.08 -3.95 -32.09
C PRO A 507 -1.04 -4.96 -31.58
N ILE A 508 -1.37 -6.25 -31.66
CA ILE A 508 -0.43 -7.36 -31.49
C ILE A 508 0.22 -7.64 -32.85
N ASN A 509 1.52 -7.44 -32.98
CA ASN A 509 2.21 -7.50 -34.26
C ASN A 509 3.00 -8.79 -34.43
N LEU A 510 2.88 -9.43 -35.58
CA LEU A 510 3.76 -10.54 -35.98
C LEU A 510 5.17 -9.99 -36.21
N VAL A 511 6.15 -10.59 -35.55
CA VAL A 511 7.57 -10.21 -35.61
C VAL A 511 8.35 -11.15 -36.52
N SER A 512 8.10 -12.45 -36.42
CA SER A 512 8.79 -13.48 -37.20
C SER A 512 8.01 -14.79 -37.17
N GLY A 513 8.33 -15.73 -38.06
CA GLY A 513 7.73 -17.06 -38.12
C GLY A 513 7.32 -17.38 -39.54
N ASP A 514 6.36 -16.62 -40.07
CA ASP A 514 5.78 -16.75 -41.42
C ASP A 514 6.81 -16.42 -42.53
N SER A 515 7.73 -17.35 -42.76
CA SER A 515 8.90 -17.13 -43.63
C SER A 515 8.53 -17.13 -45.11
N ASN A 516 7.42 -17.76 -45.47
CA ASN A 516 6.90 -17.81 -46.85
C ASN A 516 5.79 -16.78 -47.10
N ALA A 517 5.40 -15.99 -46.08
CA ALA A 517 4.39 -14.93 -46.13
C ALA A 517 3.02 -15.41 -46.64
N ASN A 518 2.66 -16.66 -46.33
CA ASN A 518 1.39 -17.25 -46.76
C ASN A 518 0.27 -17.14 -45.72
N ALA A 519 0.52 -16.50 -44.57
CA ALA A 519 -0.41 -16.36 -43.46
C ALA A 519 -0.99 -17.69 -42.94
N THR A 520 -0.24 -18.77 -43.10
CA THR A 520 -0.59 -20.12 -42.64
C THR A 520 0.49 -20.62 -41.70
N LEU A 521 0.10 -21.00 -40.48
CA LEU A 521 0.99 -21.60 -39.51
C LEU A 521 1.17 -23.09 -39.85
N GLU A 522 2.26 -23.39 -40.56
CA GLU A 522 2.61 -24.73 -41.01
C GLU A 522 2.93 -25.67 -39.85
N VAL A 523 2.93 -26.97 -40.11
CA VAL A 523 3.24 -27.98 -39.08
C VAL A 523 4.66 -27.78 -38.54
N ASN A 524 4.81 -27.76 -37.21
CA ASN A 524 6.04 -27.44 -36.49
C ASN A 524 6.56 -26.00 -36.67
N GLU A 525 5.79 -25.11 -37.28
CA GLU A 525 6.14 -23.70 -37.37
C GLU A 525 5.89 -22.98 -36.04
N THR A 526 6.68 -21.93 -35.78
CA THR A 526 6.55 -21.08 -34.60
C THR A 526 6.51 -19.62 -35.04
N TRP A 527 5.47 -18.91 -34.64
CA TRP A 527 5.30 -17.48 -34.87
C TRP A 527 5.51 -16.69 -33.59
N LEU A 528 6.24 -15.59 -33.71
CA LEU A 528 6.57 -14.67 -32.62
C LEU A 528 5.78 -13.39 -32.78
N TYR A 529 4.99 -13.03 -31.79
CA TYR A 529 4.24 -11.77 -31.73
C TYR A 529 4.71 -10.89 -30.59
N ARG A 530 4.60 -9.56 -30.75
CA ARG A 530 4.90 -8.59 -29.69
C ARG A 530 3.89 -7.44 -29.65
N CYS A 531 3.65 -6.93 -28.44
CA CYS A 531 3.10 -5.59 -28.22
C CYS A 531 3.66 -4.99 -26.93
N SER A 532 3.65 -3.66 -26.84
CA SER A 532 4.14 -2.92 -25.68
C SER A 532 3.07 -1.95 -25.19
N THR A 533 3.03 -1.73 -23.89
CA THR A 533 2.19 -0.70 -23.26
C THR A 533 2.88 -0.14 -22.02
N ILE A 534 2.33 0.92 -21.46
CA ILE A 534 2.72 1.41 -20.13
C ILE A 534 1.69 0.89 -19.14
N LEU A 535 2.14 0.09 -18.17
CA LEU A 535 1.31 -0.31 -17.05
C LEU A 535 1.43 0.76 -15.96
N VAL A 536 0.28 1.23 -15.49
CA VAL A 536 0.18 2.14 -14.34
C VAL A 536 -0.18 1.41 -13.05
N GLU A 537 -0.59 0.15 -13.15
CA GLU A 537 -1.03 -0.71 -12.07
C GLU A 537 -0.72 -2.17 -12.37
N THR A 538 -0.75 -3.01 -11.32
CA THR A 538 -0.65 -4.46 -11.47
C THR A 538 -1.74 -4.98 -12.38
N HIS A 539 -1.36 -5.75 -13.39
CA HIS A 539 -2.29 -6.23 -14.39
C HIS A 539 -1.97 -7.67 -14.80
N THR A 540 -3.01 -8.50 -14.85
CA THR A 540 -2.97 -9.83 -15.46
C THR A 540 -3.43 -9.70 -16.89
N ASN A 541 -2.50 -9.78 -17.84
CA ASN A 541 -2.87 -9.85 -19.24
C ASN A 541 -3.36 -11.26 -19.58
N ILE A 542 -4.44 -11.34 -20.34
CA ILE A 542 -4.92 -12.56 -20.97
C ILE A 542 -4.80 -12.42 -22.50
N ILE A 543 -4.35 -13.48 -23.16
CA ILE A 543 -4.31 -13.59 -24.63
C ILE A 543 -5.08 -14.84 -25.05
N THR A 544 -5.96 -14.67 -26.02
CA THR A 544 -6.64 -15.78 -26.70
C THR A 544 -6.12 -15.87 -28.13
N ALA A 545 -5.50 -16.99 -28.48
CA ALA A 545 -5.16 -17.35 -29.84
C ALA A 545 -6.27 -18.22 -30.43
N THR A 546 -6.61 -18.02 -31.71
CA THR A 546 -7.57 -18.88 -32.42
C THR A 546 -7.05 -19.15 -33.81
N GLY A 547 -7.21 -20.40 -34.29
CA GLY A 547 -6.82 -20.80 -35.63
C GLY A 547 -7.80 -21.81 -36.23
N TRP A 548 -7.74 -22.00 -37.54
CA TRP A 548 -8.70 -22.83 -38.29
C TRP A 548 -8.01 -23.84 -39.20
N ALA A 549 -8.52 -25.06 -39.22
CA ALA A 549 -8.20 -26.09 -40.19
C ALA A 549 -9.40 -27.01 -40.39
N ASN A 550 -9.64 -27.43 -41.65
CA ASN A 550 -10.66 -28.43 -41.99
C ASN A 550 -12.08 -28.15 -41.43
N GLY A 551 -12.46 -26.87 -41.32
CA GLY A 551 -13.77 -26.46 -40.79
C GLY A 551 -13.87 -26.44 -39.25
N ILE A 552 -12.78 -26.76 -38.54
CA ILE A 552 -12.70 -26.75 -37.08
C ILE A 552 -11.81 -25.59 -36.64
N SER A 553 -12.26 -24.85 -35.62
CA SER A 553 -11.41 -23.88 -34.93
C SER A 553 -10.71 -24.52 -33.73
N ASP A 554 -9.48 -24.12 -33.47
CA ASP A 554 -8.78 -24.41 -32.23
C ASP A 554 -8.44 -23.11 -31.48
N VAL A 555 -8.40 -23.19 -30.15
CA VAL A 555 -8.22 -22.04 -29.25
C VAL A 555 -7.22 -22.37 -28.17
N ASP A 556 -6.28 -21.46 -27.91
CA ASP A 556 -5.36 -21.57 -26.78
C ASP A 556 -5.28 -20.25 -26.00
N ILE A 557 -5.19 -20.34 -24.67
CA ILE A 557 -5.30 -19.17 -23.79
C ILE A 557 -4.18 -19.16 -22.76
N ALA A 558 -3.37 -18.10 -22.81
CA ALA A 558 -2.32 -17.85 -21.83
C ALA A 558 -2.58 -16.59 -21.01
N SER A 559 -2.09 -16.57 -19.77
CA SER A 559 -2.18 -15.41 -18.89
C SER A 559 -0.85 -15.12 -18.20
N ALA A 560 -0.56 -13.83 -17.98
CA ALA A 560 0.63 -13.42 -17.24
C ALA A 560 0.39 -12.12 -16.47
N THR A 561 0.77 -12.11 -15.20
CA THR A 561 0.68 -10.94 -14.32
C THR A 561 1.99 -10.16 -14.34
N VAL A 562 1.89 -8.84 -14.34
CA VAL A 562 3.01 -7.93 -14.04
C VAL A 562 2.62 -7.09 -12.83
N ILE A 563 3.48 -7.05 -11.81
CA ILE A 563 3.26 -6.26 -10.59
C ILE A 563 3.83 -4.85 -10.77
N VAL A 564 3.09 -3.84 -10.31
CA VAL A 564 3.53 -2.43 -10.33
C VAL A 564 3.61 -1.89 -8.90
N GLY A 565 4.72 -1.23 -8.57
CA GLY A 565 4.95 -0.61 -7.26
C GLY A 565 5.61 -1.52 -6.21
N GLU A 566 5.85 -2.79 -6.52
CA GLU A 566 6.48 -3.74 -5.60
C GLU A 566 7.54 -4.61 -6.31
N PRO A 567 8.63 -5.00 -5.62
CA PRO A 567 9.67 -5.87 -6.17
C PRO A 567 9.31 -7.36 -6.10
N ILE A 568 8.06 -7.71 -6.40
CA ILE A 568 7.57 -9.10 -6.40
C ILE A 568 7.53 -9.62 -7.83
N VAL A 569 8.23 -10.72 -8.10
CA VAL A 569 8.22 -11.39 -9.41
C VAL A 569 7.08 -12.42 -9.46
N PRO A 570 6.10 -12.29 -10.38
CA PRO A 570 5.01 -13.25 -10.51
C PRO A 570 5.44 -14.60 -11.08
N PRO A 571 4.75 -15.68 -10.69
CA PRO A 571 4.89 -16.98 -11.37
C PRO A 571 4.37 -16.90 -12.80
N LEU A 572 4.97 -17.70 -13.69
CA LEU A 572 4.40 -18.05 -14.99
C LEU A 572 4.34 -19.57 -15.09
N ILE A 573 3.27 -20.10 -15.68
CA ILE A 573 3.13 -21.53 -15.97
C ILE A 573 2.61 -21.68 -17.39
N HIS A 574 2.97 -22.77 -18.04
CA HIS A 574 2.48 -23.12 -19.37
C HIS A 574 2.17 -24.62 -19.46
N VAL A 575 1.09 -24.98 -20.15
CA VAL A 575 0.71 -26.36 -20.44
C VAL A 575 0.41 -26.56 -21.91
N THR A 576 1.16 -27.47 -22.56
CA THR A 576 0.78 -27.99 -23.88
C THR A 576 -0.05 -29.26 -23.70
N LYS A 577 -1.18 -29.37 -24.40
CA LYS A 577 -2.06 -30.56 -24.38
C LYS A 577 -2.11 -31.23 -25.74
N ILE A 578 -1.80 -32.53 -25.79
CA ILE A 578 -1.72 -33.31 -27.05
C ILE A 578 -2.60 -34.56 -26.93
N PRO A 579 -3.71 -34.66 -27.69
CA PRO A 579 -4.48 -35.89 -27.79
C PRO A 579 -3.84 -36.89 -28.78
N SER A 580 -3.93 -38.17 -28.46
CA SER A 580 -3.57 -39.26 -29.38
C SER A 580 -4.57 -40.42 -29.28
N PRO A 581 -5.28 -40.76 -30.38
CA PRO A 581 -5.29 -40.08 -31.69
C PRO A 581 -6.18 -38.81 -31.71
N LEU A 582 -6.02 -37.97 -32.74
CA LEU A 582 -6.85 -36.77 -33.01
C LEU A 582 -8.21 -37.10 -33.66
N VAL A 583 -8.31 -38.26 -34.31
CA VAL A 583 -9.50 -38.75 -34.98
C VAL A 583 -9.74 -40.19 -34.56
N LEU A 584 -10.95 -40.49 -34.11
CA LEU A 584 -11.39 -41.82 -33.71
C LEU A 584 -12.28 -42.47 -34.77
N PRO A 585 -12.26 -43.82 -34.86
CA PRO A 585 -13.16 -44.57 -35.72
C PRO A 585 -14.62 -44.45 -35.28
N ALA A 586 -15.51 -44.98 -36.11
CA ALA A 586 -16.95 -44.93 -35.91
C ALA A 586 -17.41 -45.47 -34.54
N GLY A 587 -18.19 -44.67 -33.82
CA GLY A 587 -18.97 -45.09 -32.64
C GLY A 587 -18.29 -44.87 -31.28
N GLU A 588 -17.04 -45.31 -31.11
CA GLU A 588 -16.29 -45.07 -29.87
C GLU A 588 -14.78 -45.30 -30.02
N GLY A 589 -14.00 -44.73 -29.11
CA GLY A 589 -12.59 -45.06 -28.98
C GLY A 589 -11.91 -44.43 -27.76
N MET A 590 -10.71 -44.93 -27.45
CA MET A 590 -9.88 -44.39 -26.37
C MET A 590 -8.95 -43.32 -26.92
N VAL A 591 -8.84 -42.21 -26.19
CA VAL A 591 -7.85 -41.15 -26.41
C VAL A 591 -6.94 -41.10 -25.21
N THR A 592 -5.64 -40.99 -25.46
CA THR A 592 -4.66 -40.61 -24.44
C THR A 592 -4.35 -39.14 -24.60
N TYR A 593 -4.56 -38.36 -23.53
CA TYR A 593 -4.16 -36.95 -23.46
C TYR A 593 -2.82 -36.87 -22.75
N THR A 594 -1.84 -36.23 -23.40
CA THR A 594 -0.54 -35.89 -22.82
C THR A 594 -0.50 -34.41 -22.47
N TYR A 595 -0.05 -34.07 -21.27
CA TYR A 595 0.11 -32.70 -20.79
C TYR A 595 1.59 -32.46 -20.51
N ILE A 596 2.13 -31.38 -21.07
CA ILE A 596 3.53 -30.98 -20.90
C ILE A 596 3.51 -29.65 -20.14
N VAL A 597 3.80 -29.68 -18.84
CA VAL A 597 3.78 -28.50 -17.97
C VAL A 597 5.20 -27.95 -17.81
N THR A 598 5.36 -26.65 -18.04
CA THR A 598 6.65 -25.93 -17.99
C THR A 598 6.51 -24.60 -17.25
N ASN A 599 7.64 -24.04 -16.82
CA ASN A 599 7.75 -22.73 -16.20
C ASN A 599 8.49 -21.77 -17.14
N PRO A 600 7.80 -20.91 -17.90
CA PRO A 600 8.45 -19.93 -18.78
C PRO A 600 8.96 -18.69 -18.00
N GLY A 601 8.74 -18.62 -16.69
CA GLY A 601 9.19 -17.55 -15.81
C GLY A 601 10.56 -17.83 -15.20
N THR A 602 10.93 -17.02 -14.21
CA THR A 602 12.21 -17.14 -13.48
C THR A 602 12.05 -17.72 -12.07
N GLU A 603 10.84 -17.66 -11.51
CA GLU A 603 10.55 -18.10 -10.15
C GLU A 603 10.12 -19.58 -10.16
N PRO A 604 10.76 -20.47 -9.38
CA PRO A 604 10.32 -21.86 -9.24
C PRO A 604 8.89 -21.95 -8.70
N LEU A 605 8.06 -22.83 -9.28
CA LEU A 605 6.66 -22.96 -8.89
C LEU A 605 6.45 -24.08 -7.86
N SER A 606 5.76 -23.76 -6.76
CA SER A 606 5.19 -24.75 -5.85
C SER A 606 3.75 -25.09 -6.22
N ASP A 607 3.20 -26.12 -5.57
CA ASP A 607 1.78 -26.48 -5.62
C ASP A 607 1.25 -26.62 -7.05
N VAL A 608 2.08 -27.22 -7.91
CA VAL A 608 1.71 -27.46 -9.29
C VAL A 608 0.61 -28.51 -9.32
N THR A 609 -0.46 -28.22 -10.06
CA THR A 609 -1.61 -29.12 -10.27
C THR A 609 -1.98 -29.16 -11.74
N ILE A 610 -2.61 -30.26 -12.16
CA ILE A 610 -3.18 -30.40 -13.50
C ILE A 610 -4.58 -31.01 -13.36
N ALA A 611 -5.57 -30.35 -13.96
CA ALA A 611 -6.96 -30.78 -13.98
C ALA A 611 -7.46 -30.86 -15.43
N ASP A 612 -8.48 -31.69 -15.66
CA ASP A 612 -9.09 -31.86 -16.97
C ASP A 612 -10.59 -32.16 -16.84
N ASP A 613 -11.40 -31.63 -17.77
CA ASP A 613 -12.86 -31.69 -17.70
C ASP A 613 -13.49 -32.98 -18.25
N LYS A 614 -12.77 -33.78 -19.06
CA LYS A 614 -13.23 -35.06 -19.64
C LYS A 614 -12.35 -36.25 -19.26
N CYS A 615 -11.35 -36.04 -18.41
CA CYS A 615 -10.34 -37.02 -18.09
C CYS A 615 -10.03 -37.03 -16.60
N THR A 616 -10.01 -38.23 -16.00
CA THR A 616 -9.78 -38.42 -14.56
C THR A 616 -8.43 -39.09 -14.30
N GLY A 617 -7.95 -39.05 -13.05
CA GLY A 617 -6.71 -39.73 -12.63
C GLY A 617 -5.46 -38.85 -12.68
N LEU A 618 -5.62 -37.57 -12.96
CA LEU A 618 -4.56 -36.58 -12.86
C LEU A 618 -4.30 -36.16 -11.40
N PRO A 619 -3.04 -35.86 -11.01
CA PRO A 619 -2.70 -35.52 -9.63
C PRO A 619 -3.20 -34.13 -9.24
N SER A 620 -3.82 -34.04 -8.06
CA SER A 620 -4.25 -32.76 -7.47
C SER A 620 -3.12 -31.93 -6.87
N ARG A 621 -1.98 -32.56 -6.56
CA ARG A 621 -0.73 -31.90 -6.17
C ARG A 621 0.44 -32.78 -6.57
N ILE A 622 1.43 -32.18 -7.21
CA ILE A 622 2.57 -32.92 -7.73
C ILE A 622 3.72 -32.87 -6.71
N SER A 623 4.25 -34.05 -6.36
CA SER A 623 5.42 -34.21 -5.50
C SER A 623 6.24 -35.40 -5.97
N GLY A 624 7.57 -35.27 -6.01
CA GLY A 624 8.50 -36.30 -6.46
C GLY A 624 8.33 -36.67 -7.93
N HIS A 625 7.95 -35.71 -8.78
CA HIS A 625 7.71 -35.97 -10.20
C HIS A 625 9.02 -36.42 -10.88
N PRO A 626 9.03 -37.38 -11.81
CA PRO A 626 10.26 -37.82 -12.47
C PRO A 626 10.99 -36.72 -13.26
N GLY A 627 10.27 -35.66 -13.65
CA GLY A 627 10.82 -34.45 -14.28
C GLY A 627 11.45 -33.45 -13.30
N ASP A 628 11.20 -33.61 -11.99
CA ASP A 628 11.84 -32.86 -10.90
C ASP A 628 13.25 -33.43 -10.69
N SER A 629 14.20 -32.81 -11.38
CA SER A 629 15.58 -33.30 -11.53
C SER A 629 16.36 -33.15 -10.23
N ASN A 630 16.07 -32.11 -9.45
CA ASN A 630 16.75 -31.82 -8.20
C ASN A 630 16.00 -32.35 -6.95
N LYS A 631 14.77 -32.86 -7.14
CA LYS A 631 13.89 -33.51 -6.15
C LYS A 631 13.42 -32.58 -5.03
N ASN A 632 13.24 -31.28 -5.31
CA ASN A 632 12.80 -30.30 -4.33
C ASN A 632 11.28 -30.05 -4.35
N ASN A 633 10.53 -30.67 -5.26
CA ASN A 633 9.10 -30.49 -5.50
C ASN A 633 8.70 -29.09 -6.03
N LEU A 634 9.60 -28.38 -6.68
CA LEU A 634 9.34 -27.13 -7.38
C LEU A 634 9.52 -27.35 -8.88
N LEU A 635 8.72 -26.68 -9.70
CA LEU A 635 8.93 -26.66 -11.15
C LEU A 635 9.82 -25.47 -11.53
N GLU A 636 11.10 -25.71 -11.75
CA GLU A 636 12.04 -24.70 -12.24
C GLU A 636 11.89 -24.42 -13.74
N SER A 637 12.48 -23.31 -14.18
CA SER A 637 12.44 -22.85 -15.57
C SER A 637 13.12 -23.80 -16.57
N ASN A 638 13.94 -24.73 -16.10
CA ASN A 638 14.64 -25.73 -16.91
C ASN A 638 14.01 -27.13 -16.83
N GLU A 639 12.88 -27.28 -16.14
CA GLU A 639 12.20 -28.55 -15.96
C GLU A 639 10.98 -28.69 -16.87
N THR A 640 10.56 -29.94 -17.08
CA THR A 640 9.35 -30.26 -17.85
C THR A 640 8.66 -31.46 -17.23
N TRP A 641 7.41 -31.27 -16.83
CA TRP A 641 6.64 -32.29 -16.15
C TRP A 641 5.54 -32.83 -17.08
N ASN A 642 5.57 -34.15 -17.33
CA ASN A 642 4.71 -34.82 -18.30
C ASN A 642 3.65 -35.65 -17.59
N PHE A 643 2.40 -35.44 -17.93
CA PHE A 643 1.26 -36.19 -17.40
C PHE A 643 0.49 -36.85 -18.52
N THR A 644 -0.16 -37.97 -18.21
CA THR A 644 -1.09 -38.62 -19.15
C THR A 644 -2.35 -39.04 -18.43
N CYS A 645 -3.46 -39.02 -19.17
CA CYS A 645 -4.71 -39.62 -18.74
C CYS A 645 -5.45 -40.15 -19.98
N GLN A 646 -6.39 -41.07 -19.78
CA GLN A 646 -7.16 -41.66 -20.87
C GLN A 646 -8.65 -41.40 -20.69
N SER A 647 -9.34 -41.16 -21.81
CA SER A 647 -10.79 -41.02 -21.83
C SER A 647 -11.39 -41.79 -23.00
N LYS A 648 -12.54 -42.40 -22.76
CA LYS A 648 -13.32 -43.08 -23.79
C LYS A 648 -14.33 -42.09 -24.35
N LEU A 649 -14.22 -41.79 -25.65
CA LEU A 649 -15.12 -40.86 -26.33
C LEU A 649 -16.08 -41.63 -27.23
N THR A 650 -17.35 -41.22 -27.20
CA THR A 650 -18.42 -41.74 -28.08
C THR A 650 -18.92 -40.71 -29.09
N GLN A 651 -18.44 -39.46 -28.97
CA GLN A 651 -18.81 -38.34 -29.82
C GLN A 651 -17.65 -37.33 -29.87
N THR A 652 -17.63 -36.52 -30.92
CA THR A 652 -16.68 -35.40 -31.03
C THR A 652 -16.75 -34.52 -29.80
N THR A 653 -15.58 -34.23 -29.24
CA THR A 653 -15.45 -33.65 -27.90
C THR A 653 -14.39 -32.57 -27.91
N THR A 654 -14.75 -31.38 -27.43
CA THR A 654 -13.79 -30.39 -26.93
C THR A 654 -13.41 -30.76 -25.50
N ASN A 655 -12.11 -30.80 -25.23
CA ASN A 655 -11.55 -31.16 -23.94
C ASN A 655 -10.60 -30.07 -23.46
N THR A 656 -10.74 -29.67 -22.20
CA THR A 656 -10.07 -28.53 -21.59
C THR A 656 -9.21 -29.01 -20.43
N GLY A 657 -7.90 -28.78 -20.52
CA GLY A 657 -6.94 -28.99 -19.43
C GLY A 657 -6.51 -27.66 -18.81
N MET A 658 -6.27 -27.66 -17.50
CA MET A 658 -5.80 -26.48 -16.77
C MET A 658 -4.64 -26.85 -15.85
N ALA A 659 -3.52 -26.14 -15.98
CA ALA A 659 -2.40 -26.22 -15.06
C ALA A 659 -2.38 -25.00 -14.14
N THR A 660 -2.02 -25.21 -12.87
CA THR A 660 -1.81 -24.12 -11.90
C THR A 660 -0.47 -24.29 -11.20
N GLY A 661 0.14 -23.20 -10.74
CA GLY A 661 1.33 -23.22 -9.90
C GLY A 661 1.47 -21.91 -9.13
N SER A 662 2.15 -21.92 -8.00
CA SER A 662 2.28 -20.75 -7.13
C SER A 662 3.73 -20.37 -6.88
N ALA A 663 4.00 -19.07 -6.79
CA ALA A 663 5.28 -18.53 -6.33
C ALA A 663 5.04 -17.14 -5.72
N ASN A 664 5.82 -16.77 -4.71
CA ASN A 664 5.79 -15.44 -4.09
C ASN A 664 4.39 -14.97 -3.65
N GLY A 665 3.54 -15.90 -3.18
CA GLY A 665 2.17 -15.60 -2.73
C GLY A 665 1.15 -15.35 -3.85
N LEU A 666 1.55 -15.58 -5.11
CA LEU A 666 0.70 -15.46 -6.29
C LEU A 666 0.49 -16.84 -6.93
N THR A 667 -0.58 -16.99 -7.70
CA THR A 667 -0.89 -18.21 -8.45
C THR A 667 -0.99 -17.89 -9.94
N ALA A 668 -0.24 -18.64 -10.75
CA ALA A 668 -0.36 -18.65 -12.20
C ALA A 668 -1.26 -19.80 -12.65
N ARG A 669 -1.92 -19.61 -13.80
CA ARG A 669 -2.72 -20.64 -14.45
C ARG A 669 -2.59 -20.54 -15.96
N ASP A 670 -2.69 -21.69 -16.62
CA ASP A 670 -2.67 -21.82 -18.07
C ASP A 670 -3.71 -22.85 -18.53
N VAL A 671 -4.37 -22.60 -19.67
CA VAL A 671 -5.51 -23.38 -20.15
C VAL A 671 -5.25 -23.82 -21.58
N ALA A 672 -5.25 -25.15 -21.79
CA ALA A 672 -5.12 -25.75 -23.10
C ALA A 672 -6.40 -26.47 -23.52
N ILE A 673 -6.88 -26.17 -24.72
CA ILE A 673 -8.14 -26.67 -25.27
C ILE A 673 -7.82 -27.47 -26.52
N VAL A 674 -8.40 -28.66 -26.65
CA VAL A 674 -8.22 -29.49 -27.85
C VAL A 674 -9.55 -30.10 -28.28
N THR A 675 -9.69 -30.34 -29.58
CA THR A 675 -10.83 -31.09 -30.12
C THR A 675 -10.37 -32.46 -30.59
N VAL A 676 -11.12 -33.51 -30.21
CA VAL A 676 -10.98 -34.85 -30.79
C VAL A 676 -12.25 -35.19 -31.54
N VAL A 677 -12.10 -35.54 -32.81
CA VAL A 677 -13.23 -35.90 -33.68
C VAL A 677 -13.49 -37.40 -33.55
N VAL A 678 -14.76 -37.75 -33.31
CA VAL A 678 -15.21 -39.15 -33.39
C VAL A 678 -16.03 -39.25 -34.65
N ASN A 679 -15.60 -40.12 -35.58
CA ASN A 679 -16.43 -40.40 -36.74
C ASN A 679 -17.78 -40.95 -36.25
N ALA A 680 -18.91 -40.45 -36.72
CA ALA A 680 -20.17 -41.10 -36.37
C ALA A 680 -20.36 -42.34 -37.25
N ALA A 681 -20.99 -43.37 -36.69
CA ALA A 681 -21.26 -44.58 -37.44
C ALA A 681 -22.11 -44.26 -38.67
N ALA A 682 -21.68 -44.77 -39.84
CA ALA A 682 -22.50 -44.70 -41.05
C ALA A 682 -23.91 -45.24 -40.71
N PRO A 683 -24.98 -44.61 -41.21
CA PRO A 683 -26.32 -45.15 -41.00
C PRO A 683 -26.33 -46.59 -41.52
N VAL A 684 -26.75 -47.53 -40.67
CA VAL A 684 -26.97 -48.91 -41.09
C VAL A 684 -28.02 -48.87 -42.20
N VAL A 685 -27.59 -48.96 -43.45
CA VAL A 685 -28.50 -49.23 -44.55
C VAL A 685 -28.94 -50.67 -44.33
N ASN A 686 -30.14 -50.85 -43.76
CA ASN A 686 -30.84 -52.13 -43.84
C ASN A 686 -31.15 -52.38 -45.31
N THR A 687 -30.18 -52.89 -46.05
CA THR A 687 -30.43 -53.54 -47.32
C THR A 687 -31.24 -54.78 -46.98
N VAL A 688 -32.54 -54.71 -47.20
CA VAL A 688 -33.38 -55.91 -47.27
C VAL A 688 -32.85 -56.68 -48.47
N VAL A 689 -31.91 -57.61 -48.24
CA VAL A 689 -31.56 -58.59 -49.27
C VAL A 689 -32.84 -59.38 -49.52
N PRO A 690 -33.45 -59.35 -50.72
CA PRO A 690 -34.59 -60.19 -51.00
C PRO A 690 -34.16 -61.63 -50.77
N LYS A 691 -34.79 -62.29 -49.80
CA LYS A 691 -34.58 -63.73 -49.61
C LYS A 691 -34.97 -64.41 -50.93
N LEU A 692 -34.03 -65.12 -51.55
CA LEU A 692 -34.35 -65.98 -52.69
C LEU A 692 -35.53 -66.88 -52.30
N PRO A 693 -36.49 -67.15 -53.21
CA PRO A 693 -37.61 -68.02 -52.92
C PRO A 693 -37.10 -69.34 -52.34
N ASN A 694 -37.73 -69.79 -51.26
CA ASN A 694 -37.43 -71.08 -50.64
C ASN A 694 -37.78 -72.21 -51.63
N THR A 695 -36.85 -72.58 -52.51
CA THR A 695 -36.94 -73.77 -53.35
C THR A 695 -36.56 -74.95 -52.46
N GLY A 696 -37.57 -75.53 -51.78
CA GLY A 696 -37.38 -76.54 -50.75
C GLY A 696 -36.59 -77.77 -51.18
N TYR A 697 -35.29 -77.77 -50.92
CA TYR A 697 -34.46 -78.96 -50.86
C TYR A 697 -33.77 -79.03 -49.49
N PRO A 698 -33.83 -80.19 -48.79
CA PRO A 698 -33.24 -80.34 -47.47
C PRO A 698 -31.72 -80.43 -47.55
N GLU A 699 -31.08 -79.91 -46.50
CA GLU A 699 -29.64 -79.93 -46.28
C GLU A 699 -29.13 -81.37 -46.16
N ASP A 700 -28.23 -81.79 -47.06
CA ASP A 700 -27.26 -82.82 -46.71
C ASP A 700 -26.02 -82.76 -47.61
N MET A 701 -24.88 -83.08 -46.99
CA MET A 701 -23.56 -83.39 -47.58
C MET A 701 -22.57 -82.25 -47.88
N GLY A 702 -21.74 -81.96 -46.87
CA GLY A 702 -20.33 -82.40 -46.85
C GLY A 702 -19.38 -82.00 -48.01
N THR A 703 -18.39 -81.19 -47.64
CA THR A 703 -17.00 -81.14 -48.14
C THR A 703 -16.69 -80.69 -49.58
N ALA A 704 -15.60 -79.92 -49.64
CA ALA A 704 -14.60 -79.81 -50.70
C ALA A 704 -14.86 -78.84 -51.87
N ALA A 705 -13.88 -77.95 -51.98
CA ALA A 705 -13.42 -77.19 -53.13
C ALA A 705 -13.80 -77.70 -54.53
N GLY A 706 -14.09 -76.74 -55.41
CA GLY A 706 -13.60 -76.80 -56.79
C GLY A 706 -14.60 -76.46 -57.89
N PHE A 707 -14.22 -75.44 -58.67
CA PHE A 707 -14.51 -75.27 -60.11
C PHE A 707 -15.95 -74.94 -60.52
N VAL A 708 -16.28 -74.10 -61.52
CA VAL A 708 -15.62 -73.13 -62.42
C VAL A 708 -16.76 -72.49 -63.25
N GLY A 709 -16.54 -71.31 -63.83
CA GLY A 709 -17.24 -70.94 -65.09
C GLY A 709 -17.75 -69.50 -65.15
N ILE A 710 -16.97 -68.51 -65.63
CA ILE A 710 -16.70 -68.16 -67.04
C ILE A 710 -17.65 -67.05 -67.57
N LEU A 711 -17.05 -66.15 -68.37
CA LEU A 711 -17.55 -64.96 -69.11
C LEU A 711 -17.35 -63.65 -68.32
N ILE A 712 -16.54 -62.68 -68.76
CA ILE A 712 -16.40 -62.13 -70.12
C ILE A 712 -14.94 -61.71 -70.39
N ALA A 713 -14.50 -61.97 -71.63
CA ALA A 713 -13.19 -61.67 -72.19
C ALA A 713 -13.12 -60.29 -72.89
N ALA A 714 -11.88 -59.92 -73.22
CA ALA A 714 -11.46 -59.04 -74.33
C ALA A 714 -11.43 -57.52 -74.07
N SER A 715 -10.23 -56.98 -73.83
CA SER A 715 -9.45 -56.22 -74.84
C SER A 715 -8.32 -55.39 -74.19
N ALA A 716 -7.11 -55.94 -74.15
CA ALA A 716 -5.89 -55.17 -73.94
C ALA A 716 -5.11 -55.14 -75.26
N SER A 717 -5.25 -54.03 -75.99
CA SER A 717 -4.41 -53.66 -77.14
C SER A 717 -3.72 -52.35 -76.77
N PHE A 718 -2.40 -52.37 -76.59
CA PHE A 718 -1.40 -52.01 -77.60
C PHE A 718 -1.14 -50.50 -77.63
N ILE A 719 0.07 -50.08 -77.23
CA ILE A 719 0.98 -49.08 -77.83
C ILE A 719 1.93 -48.55 -76.74
N VAL A 720 3.16 -49.10 -76.69
CA VAL A 720 4.40 -48.31 -76.58
C VAL A 720 5.52 -49.12 -77.27
N PHE A 721 5.73 -48.87 -78.56
CA PHE A 721 7.02 -49.05 -79.26
C PHE A 721 7.80 -47.72 -79.05
N ARG A 722 9.13 -47.60 -78.91
CA ARG A 722 10.25 -48.35 -79.53
C ARG A 722 11.61 -47.85 -78.99
N LYS A 723 12.65 -48.67 -79.24
CA LYS A 723 14.13 -48.46 -79.30
C LYS A 723 14.89 -48.84 -78.02
N ARG A 724 15.96 -49.67 -78.04
CA ARG A 724 17.01 -49.95 -79.05
C ARG A 724 17.43 -51.45 -78.98
N ARG A 725 17.51 -52.19 -80.10
CA ARG A 725 18.75 -52.62 -80.83
C ARG A 725 19.91 -53.12 -79.96
N ALA A 726 20.10 -54.43 -79.89
CA ALA A 726 21.13 -55.20 -80.60
C ALA A 726 20.70 -56.66 -80.66
#